data_AF-A0A443S7D7-F1
#
_entry.id   AF-A0A443S7D7-F1
#
_cell.length_a   1.000
_cell.length_b   1.000
_cell.length_c   1.000
_cell.angle_alpha   90.00
_cell.angle_beta   90.00
_cell.angle_gamma   90.00
#
_symmetry.space_group_name_H-M   'P 1'
#
loop_
_entity.id
_entity.type
_entity.pdbx_description
1 polymer ?
#
loop_
_entity_poly.entity_id
_entity_poly.type
_entity_poly.pdbx_seq_one_letter_code
_entity_poly.pdbx_strand_id
1 'polypeptide(L)'
;KFIGDGKEQLDPDTIRRTVNTVLTLKNDLNNLKENGVAAFHCLCKTGWQGLTCNDDVNECQLFNGTDIGCQNGAKCINVPGSYRCECNAEWKGIHCTDKHDDCDGASNNELCGHGTCVNVARRVSGQPNYRCACDQGWKTDGVNPACNVDVDECSLSKPPCSVNPPVDCFNFPGSFSCGNCPFGFTGNGIACTDINECLIDNGGCSQSPRVQCTNTYGSRICGPCPPAFIGDGVTCTFSGLCTQNNGGCNAHAKCVENGGDVSCECPDGYTGTGIGPNGCNVVSNSICSSNPCIFGTCIGNAMKTGFTCRCFKGWSGDLCTVRVNDCSSNPCKNGGTCINETNFAGFTCICDVQWQGSTCEEFRESCGAYFEEPLGYIKYPLTNTVWNQREINCVWVIKTIIGKVIELNFTNFHISTSEHCSDDFLQINDGENRDAPKIGRFCGGLSQLKNSGIFKTTYNHVYIWYNSKRFDVEDNFELSWNTTNPECGDILEGNYGTIQYPPNGGLYPPNRDCYWLVNVKLSQRIQFHFSSVKLENHKTCDFDFLDFYDGSLWHLLASYCNSTQPSPLTSTTSTVIIHFHSDNISSDLGFHLTYSAVPGVDGCGGTLTAEKGTFNSPNTESFNNEITCEWLIQIHVEDKIILHFSQFELEHDAKCEFESVSIYDGNNEAADLIGEYCGTEEKLTIISTKNTLFVKYRTDNVRSHKGFVASYETYCGGVYTSNNGWFQSPYYPDPYPANKKCVYHIQVEPGNIIHLSFTDFDVEDSWFGCENDFVEIREGHQENGTLIGKLCGRSRPQMITSTVNELWIIFVTDSTIHNRGFSANYSTVNVGCGGVMKNNTGVITPPYHWQMPYNASCNWLVVAPPGFVIRLNFEVFSITSHGGNCNFESVEVKEFDGTSIGKYCGLLNLHAIRSKSNVLIVSYKRTVFAPSEGFVISYTTENISSNCGGLITAEIGYIRSPNFPAVSPQNSNCSWIIRAESGHQITLNVKTFDLNNDNCSTEYLEIRNGQFSNSPLIGKFCGTKIQKFILSHSNVILLHFVSSSLIHG
;
A
#
# COMPACT_ATOMS: atom_id res chain seq x y z
N LYS A 1 -17.42 43.56 -40.78
CA LYS A 1 -16.03 43.65 -40.27
C LYS A 1 -16.08 43.18 -38.81
N PHE A 2 -15.98 41.90 -38.49
CA PHE A 2 -15.16 40.86 -39.13
C PHE A 2 -15.96 39.79 -39.90
N ILE A 3 -15.68 39.70 -41.21
CA ILE A 3 -15.59 38.50 -42.08
C ILE A 3 -14.66 39.00 -43.20
N GLY A 4 -13.65 38.30 -43.71
CA GLY A 4 -12.97 37.05 -43.30
C GLY A 4 -11.50 37.18 -43.80
N ASP A 5 -10.61 36.20 -43.86
CA ASP A 5 -10.74 34.76 -44.07
C ASP A 5 -9.42 34.07 -43.64
N GLY A 6 -9.42 32.82 -43.16
CA GLY A 6 -10.60 32.04 -42.82
C GLY A 6 -10.33 30.56 -42.56
N LYS A 7 -11.04 30.01 -41.58
CA LYS A 7 -11.89 28.81 -41.74
C LYS A 7 -12.70 28.56 -40.45
N GLU A 8 -13.89 29.14 -40.38
CA GLU A 8 -15.03 28.58 -39.64
C GLU A 8 -16.33 29.24 -40.13
N GLN A 9 -17.40 28.44 -40.31
CA GLN A 9 -18.68 28.93 -40.81
C GLN A 9 -19.60 29.29 -39.63
N LEU A 10 -19.88 30.59 -39.47
CA LEU A 10 -20.85 31.07 -38.49
C LEU A 10 -22.29 30.90 -38.98
N ASP A 11 -23.19 30.66 -38.02
CA ASP A 11 -24.61 30.43 -38.23
C ASP A 11 -25.34 31.63 -38.89
N PRO A 12 -26.25 31.40 -39.85
CA PRO A 12 -27.06 32.44 -40.48
C PRO A 12 -27.88 33.32 -39.52
N ASP A 13 -28.43 32.78 -38.43
CA ASP A 13 -29.24 33.57 -37.49
C ASP A 13 -28.39 34.50 -36.63
N THR A 14 -27.16 34.11 -36.32
CA THR A 14 -26.16 34.96 -35.66
C THR A 14 -25.78 36.14 -36.55
N ILE A 15 -25.47 35.91 -37.83
CA ILE A 15 -25.21 37.01 -38.79
C ILE A 15 -26.44 37.92 -38.92
N ARG A 16 -27.64 37.35 -38.99
CA ARG A 16 -28.91 38.10 -39.08
C ARG A 16 -29.16 38.95 -37.83
N ARG A 17 -28.88 38.43 -36.63
CA ARG A 17 -28.91 39.21 -35.38
C ARG A 17 -27.91 40.36 -35.42
N THR A 18 -26.63 40.12 -35.74
CA THR A 18 -25.61 41.18 -35.77
C THR A 18 -25.92 42.27 -36.80
N VAL A 19 -26.39 41.91 -38.01
CA VAL A 19 -26.78 42.89 -39.03
C VAL A 19 -28.00 43.71 -38.59
N ASN A 20 -29.01 43.08 -37.97
CA ASN A 20 -30.15 43.80 -37.41
C ASN A 20 -29.70 44.75 -36.29
N THR A 21 -28.91 44.29 -35.32
CA THR A 21 -28.41 45.14 -34.22
C THR A 21 -27.59 46.33 -34.73
N VAL A 22 -26.76 46.15 -35.76
CA VAL A 22 -25.99 47.25 -36.38
C VAL A 22 -26.89 48.22 -37.17
N LEU A 23 -27.98 47.74 -37.80
CA LEU A 23 -28.98 48.60 -38.43
C LEU A 23 -29.80 49.39 -37.41
N THR A 24 -30.20 48.76 -36.30
CA THR A 24 -30.89 49.42 -35.17
C THR A 24 -29.98 50.50 -34.57
N LEU A 25 -28.75 50.15 -34.18
CA LEU A 25 -27.77 51.11 -33.65
C LEU A 25 -27.46 52.26 -34.63
N LYS A 26 -27.49 52.03 -35.94
CA LYS A 26 -27.29 53.09 -36.94
C LYS A 26 -28.51 54.01 -37.09
N ASN A 27 -29.72 53.49 -36.95
CA ASN A 27 -30.94 54.30 -36.90
C ASN A 27 -31.02 55.10 -35.59
N ASP A 28 -30.67 54.48 -34.46
CA ASP A 28 -30.67 55.12 -33.15
C ASP A 28 -29.61 56.23 -33.05
N LEU A 29 -28.40 56.01 -33.59
CA LEU A 29 -27.36 57.04 -33.65
C LEU A 29 -27.71 58.21 -34.58
N ASN A 30 -28.55 57.99 -35.60
CA ASN A 30 -29.08 59.05 -36.44
C ASN A 30 -30.20 59.83 -35.71
N ASN A 31 -31.12 59.14 -35.02
CA ASN A 31 -32.15 59.77 -34.19
C ASN A 31 -31.55 60.61 -33.04
N LEU A 32 -30.45 60.13 -32.43
CA LEU A 32 -29.69 60.83 -31.39
C LEU A 32 -28.96 62.10 -31.87
N LYS A 33 -28.93 62.38 -33.18
CA LYS A 33 -28.35 63.62 -33.74
C LYS A 33 -29.34 64.74 -34.02
N GLU A 34 -30.65 64.47 -34.09
CA GLU A 34 -31.65 65.50 -34.43
C GLU A 34 -32.44 66.04 -33.22
N ASN A 35 -32.48 65.35 -32.08
CA ASN A 35 -33.15 65.85 -30.87
C ASN A 35 -32.25 65.76 -29.63
N GLY A 36 -31.56 66.86 -29.33
CA GLY A 36 -30.58 66.97 -28.24
C GLY A 36 -31.18 67.06 -26.83
N VAL A 37 -31.79 65.98 -26.34
CA VAL A 37 -32.08 65.75 -24.91
C VAL A 37 -31.76 64.29 -24.58
N ALA A 38 -30.98 64.04 -23.52
CA ALA A 38 -30.53 62.70 -23.16
C ALA A 38 -31.66 61.85 -22.54
N ALA A 39 -31.82 60.61 -23.01
CA ALA A 39 -32.65 59.58 -22.40
C ALA A 39 -31.77 58.43 -21.91
N PHE A 40 -32.08 57.86 -20.73
CA PHE A 40 -31.30 56.79 -20.12
C PHE A 40 -32.02 55.45 -20.21
N HIS A 41 -31.24 54.36 -20.21
CA HIS A 41 -31.72 52.98 -20.19
C HIS A 41 -30.95 52.22 -19.11
N CYS A 42 -31.65 51.54 -18.21
CA CYS A 42 -31.03 50.81 -17.11
C CYS A 42 -30.68 49.37 -17.52
N LEU A 43 -29.46 48.91 -17.17
CA LEU A 43 -29.09 47.51 -17.28
C LEU A 43 -29.66 46.74 -16.08
N CYS A 44 -30.63 45.86 -16.35
CA CYS A 44 -31.37 45.15 -15.31
C CYS A 44 -30.60 43.95 -14.75
N LYS A 45 -30.80 43.66 -13.47
CA LYS A 45 -30.35 42.40 -12.85
C LYS A 45 -31.17 41.24 -13.43
N THR A 46 -30.58 40.05 -13.47
CA THR A 46 -31.27 38.79 -13.78
C THR A 46 -32.56 38.66 -12.95
N GLY A 47 -33.65 38.29 -13.63
CA GLY A 47 -35.01 38.26 -13.07
C GLY A 47 -35.85 39.52 -13.31
N TRP A 48 -35.27 40.60 -13.84
CA TRP A 48 -35.97 41.88 -14.06
C TRP A 48 -35.77 42.42 -15.47
N GLN A 49 -36.79 43.08 -16.00
CA GLN A 49 -36.86 43.63 -17.35
C GLN A 49 -37.55 45.01 -17.38
N GLY A 50 -37.74 45.57 -18.58
CA GLY A 50 -38.35 46.88 -18.78
C GLY A 50 -37.36 48.05 -18.73
N LEU A 51 -37.81 49.24 -19.15
CA LEU A 51 -36.96 50.42 -19.31
C LEU A 51 -36.34 50.94 -18.00
N THR A 52 -36.98 50.65 -16.86
CA THR A 52 -36.53 51.04 -15.51
C THR A 52 -36.25 49.85 -14.59
N CYS A 53 -36.21 48.61 -15.13
CA CYS A 53 -35.93 47.39 -14.37
C CYS A 53 -36.91 47.07 -13.22
N ASN A 54 -38.17 47.49 -13.36
CA ASN A 54 -39.24 47.25 -12.38
C ASN A 54 -40.22 46.13 -12.82
N ASP A 55 -40.10 45.63 -14.05
CA ASP A 55 -40.98 44.59 -14.58
C ASP A 55 -40.38 43.22 -14.30
N ASP A 56 -41.18 42.29 -13.79
CA ASP A 56 -40.79 40.91 -13.48
C ASP A 56 -40.53 40.10 -14.77
N VAL A 57 -39.52 39.22 -14.76
CA VAL A 57 -39.35 38.19 -15.80
C VAL A 57 -40.25 37.00 -15.46
N ASN A 58 -40.78 36.29 -16.45
CA ASN A 58 -41.53 35.05 -16.21
C ASN A 58 -40.65 33.82 -16.49
N GLU A 59 -39.80 33.46 -15.54
CA GLU A 59 -38.91 32.30 -15.64
C GLU A 59 -39.68 30.98 -15.81
N CYS A 60 -40.90 30.87 -15.27
CA CYS A 60 -41.73 29.68 -15.48
C CYS A 60 -42.14 29.45 -16.94
N GLN A 61 -42.23 30.51 -17.75
CA GLN A 61 -42.40 30.37 -19.21
C GLN A 61 -41.05 30.21 -19.92
N LEU A 62 -40.01 30.89 -19.45
CA LEU A 62 -38.67 30.89 -20.06
C LEU A 62 -37.97 29.52 -19.98
N PHE A 63 -38.13 28.81 -18.86
CA PHE A 63 -37.50 27.51 -18.57
C PHE A 63 -38.46 26.33 -18.64
N ASN A 64 -39.62 26.50 -19.29
CA ASN A 64 -40.60 25.42 -19.42
C ASN A 64 -40.07 24.30 -20.33
N GLY A 65 -39.86 23.11 -19.78
CA GLY A 65 -39.35 21.94 -20.50
C GLY A 65 -37.84 21.91 -20.72
N THR A 66 -37.07 22.82 -20.10
CA THR A 66 -35.61 22.67 -19.98
C THR A 66 -35.24 21.90 -18.72
N ASP A 67 -34.01 21.42 -18.65
CA ASP A 67 -33.38 20.75 -17.51
C ASP A 67 -33.31 21.62 -16.23
N ILE A 68 -33.12 22.92 -16.39
CA ILE A 68 -33.23 23.90 -15.30
C ILE A 68 -34.68 24.20 -14.89
N GLY A 69 -35.69 23.79 -15.65
CA GLY A 69 -37.10 23.95 -15.28
C GLY A 69 -37.55 23.03 -14.12
N CYS A 70 -38.83 23.11 -13.73
CA CYS A 70 -39.41 22.21 -12.75
C CYS A 70 -39.62 20.80 -13.32
N GLN A 71 -38.97 19.79 -12.73
CA GLN A 71 -38.95 18.41 -13.24
C GLN A 71 -40.02 17.52 -12.61
N ASN A 72 -40.13 16.28 -13.10
CA ASN A 72 -40.94 15.20 -12.51
C ASN A 72 -42.43 15.55 -12.26
N GLY A 73 -42.99 16.36 -13.16
CA GLY A 73 -44.38 16.83 -13.08
C GLY A 73 -44.65 17.84 -11.97
N ALA A 74 -43.61 18.47 -11.41
CA ALA A 74 -43.74 19.54 -10.45
C ALA A 74 -44.35 20.81 -11.07
N LYS A 75 -45.04 21.59 -10.26
CA LYS A 75 -45.75 22.80 -10.70
C LYS A 75 -44.88 24.04 -10.52
N CYS A 76 -44.60 24.75 -11.60
CA CYS A 76 -43.84 26.00 -11.56
C CYS A 76 -44.70 27.17 -11.07
N ILE A 77 -44.14 28.04 -10.22
CA ILE A 77 -44.74 29.31 -9.77
C ILE A 77 -43.73 30.44 -9.90
N ASN A 78 -44.09 31.46 -10.69
CA ASN A 78 -43.31 32.70 -10.82
C ASN A 78 -43.44 33.56 -9.56
N VAL A 79 -42.37 34.24 -9.19
CA VAL A 79 -42.31 35.21 -8.08
C VAL A 79 -41.45 36.40 -8.51
N PRO A 80 -41.60 37.59 -7.90
CA PRO A 80 -40.82 38.76 -8.33
C PRO A 80 -39.29 38.52 -8.29
N GLY A 81 -38.68 38.47 -9.48
CA GLY A 81 -37.26 38.23 -9.73
C GLY A 81 -36.81 36.76 -9.76
N SER A 82 -37.72 35.77 -9.76
CA SER A 82 -37.37 34.33 -9.79
C SER A 82 -38.60 33.41 -10.00
N TYR A 83 -38.39 32.10 -9.88
CA TYR A 83 -39.46 31.11 -9.79
C TYR A 83 -39.16 30.06 -8.72
N ARG A 84 -40.17 29.26 -8.37
CA ARG A 84 -40.01 28.07 -7.53
C ARG A 84 -40.85 26.91 -8.05
N CYS A 85 -40.45 25.70 -7.70
CA CYS A 85 -41.16 24.47 -8.04
C CYS A 85 -41.92 23.91 -6.83
N GLU A 86 -43.21 23.63 -6.99
CA GLU A 86 -44.00 22.82 -6.05
C GLU A 86 -43.87 21.34 -6.45
N CYS A 87 -43.06 20.59 -5.70
CA CYS A 87 -42.77 19.18 -5.99
C CYS A 87 -43.94 18.25 -5.67
N ASN A 88 -44.05 17.17 -6.45
CA ASN A 88 -44.91 16.03 -6.12
C ASN A 88 -44.36 15.27 -4.90
N ALA A 89 -45.22 14.59 -4.15
CA ALA A 89 -44.92 14.01 -2.82
C ALA A 89 -43.65 13.14 -2.69
N GLU A 90 -43.23 12.53 -3.80
CA GLU A 90 -42.06 11.64 -3.93
C GLU A 90 -40.73 12.36 -4.17
N TRP A 91 -40.76 13.65 -4.49
CA TRP A 91 -39.61 14.39 -5.02
C TRP A 91 -39.30 15.64 -4.19
N LYS A 92 -38.02 15.97 -4.09
CA LYS A 92 -37.45 17.10 -3.33
C LYS A 92 -36.37 17.82 -4.17
N GLY A 93 -35.80 18.88 -3.60
CA GLY A 93 -34.81 19.73 -4.26
C GLY A 93 -35.44 20.88 -5.05
N ILE A 94 -34.64 21.90 -5.39
CA ILE A 94 -35.11 23.18 -5.95
C ILE A 94 -35.84 23.04 -7.31
N HIS A 95 -35.48 22.01 -8.09
CA HIS A 95 -36.11 21.67 -9.37
C HIS A 95 -36.89 20.34 -9.31
N CYS A 96 -37.10 19.78 -8.11
CA CYS A 96 -37.82 18.52 -7.88
C CYS A 96 -37.19 17.28 -8.56
N THR A 97 -35.87 17.23 -8.61
CA THR A 97 -35.06 16.17 -9.26
C THR A 97 -34.73 15.00 -8.35
N ASP A 98 -34.74 15.20 -7.04
CA ASP A 98 -34.20 14.23 -6.08
C ASP A 98 -35.34 13.43 -5.47
N LYS A 99 -35.20 12.10 -5.34
CA LYS A 99 -36.24 11.29 -4.71
C LYS A 99 -36.14 11.37 -3.19
N HIS A 100 -37.28 11.23 -2.50
CA HIS A 100 -37.28 10.92 -1.07
C HIS A 100 -36.91 9.46 -0.81
N ASP A 101 -36.03 9.27 0.17
CA ASP A 101 -35.89 8.01 0.91
C ASP A 101 -36.33 8.26 2.36
N ASP A 102 -37.18 7.37 2.87
CA ASP A 102 -37.76 7.47 4.22
C ASP A 102 -37.07 6.54 5.23
N CYS A 103 -36.13 5.69 4.79
CA CYS A 103 -35.27 4.91 5.68
C CYS A 103 -33.95 5.62 6.03
N ASP A 104 -33.49 6.58 5.22
CA ASP A 104 -32.20 7.28 5.42
C ASP A 104 -32.19 8.27 6.62
N GLY A 105 -33.34 8.51 7.26
CA GLY A 105 -33.49 9.51 8.32
C GLY A 105 -33.44 9.01 9.77
N ALA A 106 -33.47 7.68 9.98
CA ALA A 106 -33.42 7.04 11.29
C ALA A 106 -32.95 5.59 11.13
N SER A 107 -32.35 5.00 12.17
CA SER A 107 -31.82 3.64 12.08
C SER A 107 -32.91 2.59 11.90
N ASN A 108 -32.55 1.43 11.33
CA ASN A 108 -33.45 0.28 11.22
C ASN A 108 -34.11 -0.05 12.57
N ASN A 109 -33.35 0.01 13.68
CA ASN A 109 -33.88 -0.25 15.02
C ASN A 109 -34.89 0.82 15.50
N GLU A 110 -34.71 2.09 15.14
CA GLU A 110 -35.65 3.16 15.49
C GLU A 110 -36.96 3.11 14.70
N LEU A 111 -36.90 2.72 13.42
CA LEU A 111 -38.08 2.62 12.54
C LEU A 111 -38.80 1.28 12.66
N CYS A 112 -38.05 0.19 12.92
CA CYS A 112 -38.55 -1.17 12.82
C CYS A 112 -38.36 -2.04 14.07
N GLY A 113 -37.59 -1.61 15.06
CA GLY A 113 -37.23 -2.45 16.22
C GLY A 113 -36.44 -3.68 15.76
N HIS A 114 -37.02 -4.86 15.97
CA HIS A 114 -36.46 -6.15 15.54
C HIS A 114 -36.76 -6.43 14.05
N GLY A 115 -36.27 -5.55 13.18
CA GLY A 115 -36.41 -5.69 11.74
C GLY A 115 -35.68 -4.62 10.93
N THR A 116 -35.66 -4.80 9.61
CA THR A 116 -34.98 -3.92 8.65
C THR A 116 -35.96 -3.03 7.88
N CYS A 117 -35.65 -1.73 7.75
CA CYS A 117 -36.45 -0.76 7.01
C CYS A 117 -36.34 -0.99 5.49
N VAL A 118 -37.48 -0.92 4.80
CA VAL A 118 -37.58 -0.98 3.34
C VAL A 118 -38.40 0.22 2.87
N ASN A 119 -37.75 1.14 2.15
CA ASN A 119 -38.34 2.36 1.63
C ASN A 119 -39.50 2.06 0.66
N VAL A 120 -40.60 2.82 0.75
CA VAL A 120 -41.79 2.69 -0.09
C VAL A 120 -42.21 4.06 -0.61
N ALA A 121 -42.57 4.15 -1.89
CA ALA A 121 -43.05 5.40 -2.48
C ALA A 121 -44.14 6.09 -1.64
N ARG A 122 -43.87 7.32 -1.19
CA ARG A 122 -44.79 8.19 -0.46
C ARG A 122 -46.07 8.41 -1.26
N ARG A 123 -47.19 8.39 -0.55
CA ARG A 123 -48.53 8.66 -1.12
C ARG A 123 -49.05 10.06 -0.83
N VAL A 124 -48.48 10.72 0.17
CA VAL A 124 -48.89 12.05 0.67
C VAL A 124 -47.62 12.86 0.94
N SER A 125 -47.60 14.12 0.51
CA SER A 125 -46.41 14.96 0.67
C SER A 125 -46.14 15.23 2.15
N GLY A 126 -44.88 15.08 2.57
CA GLY A 126 -44.45 15.26 3.96
C GLY A 126 -44.80 14.12 4.93
N GLN A 127 -45.42 13.02 4.47
CA GLN A 127 -45.61 11.81 5.29
C GLN A 127 -44.64 10.72 4.81
N PRO A 128 -43.75 10.21 5.68
CA PRO A 128 -42.84 9.13 5.32
C PRO A 128 -43.63 7.83 5.11
N ASN A 129 -43.17 6.99 4.18
CA ASN A 129 -43.79 5.70 3.88
C ASN A 129 -42.72 4.61 3.78
N TYR A 130 -42.73 3.66 4.72
CA TYR A 130 -41.80 2.54 4.74
C TYR A 130 -42.51 1.30 5.28
N ARG A 131 -41.87 0.14 5.12
CA ARG A 131 -42.29 -1.11 5.77
C ARG A 131 -41.07 -1.80 6.38
N CYS A 132 -41.30 -2.63 7.38
CA CYS A 132 -40.25 -3.42 8.00
C CYS A 132 -40.31 -4.88 7.55
N ALA A 133 -39.14 -5.49 7.37
CA ALA A 133 -38.98 -6.94 7.33
C ALA A 133 -38.54 -7.41 8.72
N CYS A 134 -39.36 -8.20 9.40
CA CYS A 134 -39.10 -8.62 10.78
C CYS A 134 -38.07 -9.75 10.86
N ASP A 135 -37.28 -9.71 11.93
CA ASP A 135 -36.34 -10.76 12.29
C ASP A 135 -37.09 -12.01 12.81
N GLN A 136 -36.43 -13.17 12.79
CA GLN A 136 -37.01 -14.41 13.33
C GLN A 136 -37.33 -14.25 14.83
N GLY A 137 -38.47 -14.79 15.26
CA GLY A 137 -39.02 -14.58 16.61
C GLY A 137 -39.86 -13.31 16.78
N TRP A 138 -39.93 -12.43 15.76
CA TRP A 138 -40.66 -11.15 15.83
C TRP A 138 -41.67 -10.99 14.70
N LYS A 139 -42.75 -10.25 14.99
CA LYS A 139 -43.79 -9.87 14.03
C LYS A 139 -44.27 -8.44 14.27
N THR A 140 -44.97 -7.89 13.29
CA THR A 140 -45.72 -6.64 13.44
C THR A 140 -47.00 -6.87 14.23
N ASP A 141 -47.53 -5.83 14.88
CA ASP A 141 -48.87 -5.84 15.49
C ASP A 141 -50.01 -5.77 14.45
N GLY A 142 -49.66 -5.57 13.17
CA GLY A 142 -50.60 -5.42 12.04
C GLY A 142 -51.12 -4.00 11.84
N VAL A 143 -50.69 -3.03 12.64
CA VAL A 143 -51.12 -1.61 12.62
C VAL A 143 -49.92 -0.68 12.43
N ASN A 144 -48.83 -0.94 13.14
CA ASN A 144 -47.53 -0.32 13.01
C ASN A 144 -46.62 -1.20 12.12
N PRO A 145 -45.85 -0.64 11.17
CA PRO A 145 -44.85 -1.42 10.44
C PRO A 145 -43.76 -2.05 11.33
N ALA A 146 -43.50 -1.53 12.54
CA ALA A 146 -42.44 -2.00 13.42
C ALA A 146 -42.67 -3.42 13.99
N CYS A 147 -41.58 -4.17 14.12
CA CYS A 147 -41.51 -5.58 14.48
C CYS A 147 -41.33 -5.76 15.99
N ASN A 148 -42.27 -5.22 16.76
CA ASN A 148 -42.18 -5.12 18.22
C ASN A 148 -43.03 -6.17 18.97
N VAL A 149 -43.70 -7.07 18.26
CA VAL A 149 -44.52 -8.11 18.88
C VAL A 149 -43.77 -9.43 18.83
N ASP A 150 -43.55 -9.99 20.00
CA ASP A 150 -42.99 -11.31 20.21
C ASP A 150 -43.85 -12.42 19.56
N VAL A 151 -43.19 -13.43 19.01
CA VAL A 151 -43.84 -14.63 18.45
C VAL A 151 -43.75 -15.73 19.50
N ASP A 152 -44.81 -15.91 20.29
CA ASP A 152 -44.88 -17.03 21.24
C ASP A 152 -44.80 -18.40 20.51
N GLU A 153 -43.59 -18.98 20.47
CA GLU A 153 -43.36 -20.24 19.77
C GLU A 153 -43.89 -21.44 20.55
N CYS A 154 -44.03 -21.32 21.88
CA CYS A 154 -44.60 -22.34 22.74
C CYS A 154 -46.12 -22.52 22.52
N SER A 155 -46.81 -21.46 22.10
CA SER A 155 -48.24 -21.49 21.73
C SER A 155 -48.53 -21.93 20.29
N LEU A 156 -47.52 -22.34 19.50
CA LEU A 156 -47.72 -22.80 18.13
C LEU A 156 -48.38 -24.20 18.08
N SER A 157 -49.14 -24.45 16.99
CA SER A 157 -49.85 -25.74 16.78
C SER A 157 -48.96 -26.99 16.76
N LYS A 158 -47.65 -26.80 16.58
CA LYS A 158 -46.59 -27.75 16.89
C LYS A 158 -45.56 -26.98 17.72
N PRO A 159 -45.55 -27.10 19.05
CA PRO A 159 -44.54 -26.44 19.85
C PRO A 159 -43.15 -27.02 19.51
N PRO A 160 -42.09 -26.21 19.58
CA PRO A 160 -40.74 -26.63 19.17
C PRO A 160 -40.07 -27.57 20.19
N CYS A 161 -40.55 -27.64 21.43
CA CYS A 161 -40.04 -28.54 22.46
C CYS A 161 -40.62 -29.96 22.34
N SER A 162 -39.91 -30.93 22.91
CA SER A 162 -40.29 -32.34 22.87
C SER A 162 -41.66 -32.57 23.51
N VAL A 163 -42.60 -33.11 22.73
CA VAL A 163 -43.94 -33.47 23.21
C VAL A 163 -44.05 -34.92 23.69
N ASN A 164 -43.04 -35.76 23.40
CA ASN A 164 -42.97 -37.14 23.87
C ASN A 164 -41.50 -37.64 23.92
N PRO A 165 -40.86 -37.75 25.10
CA PRO A 165 -41.39 -37.38 26.41
C PRO A 165 -41.69 -35.86 26.49
N PRO A 166 -42.69 -35.43 27.26
CA PRO A 166 -43.07 -34.03 27.36
C PRO A 166 -41.99 -33.21 28.09
N VAL A 167 -41.70 -32.02 27.55
CA VAL A 167 -40.75 -31.05 28.07
C VAL A 167 -41.42 -29.67 28.13
N ASP A 168 -41.20 -28.94 29.22
CA ASP A 168 -41.72 -27.57 29.39
C ASP A 168 -41.11 -26.63 28.34
N CYS A 169 -41.95 -25.77 27.75
CA CYS A 169 -41.53 -24.73 26.81
C CYS A 169 -41.67 -23.36 27.50
N PHE A 170 -40.59 -22.58 27.50
CA PHE A 170 -40.54 -21.24 28.09
C PHE A 170 -40.37 -20.21 26.96
N ASN A 171 -41.38 -19.37 26.77
CA ASN A 171 -41.34 -18.30 25.78
C ASN A 171 -40.61 -17.06 26.34
N PHE A 172 -39.75 -16.45 25.54
CA PHE A 172 -39.03 -15.21 25.84
C PHE A 172 -39.16 -14.23 24.66
N PRO A 173 -38.96 -12.92 24.86
CA PRO A 173 -39.03 -11.95 23.77
C PRO A 173 -38.03 -12.28 22.63
N GLY A 174 -38.57 -12.69 21.48
CA GLY A 174 -37.82 -13.04 20.26
C GLY A 174 -37.26 -14.46 20.22
N SER A 175 -37.59 -15.34 21.17
CA SER A 175 -37.09 -16.73 21.21
C SER A 175 -37.76 -17.59 22.28
N PHE A 176 -37.69 -18.91 22.14
CA PHE A 176 -38.10 -19.86 23.18
C PHE A 176 -36.90 -20.64 23.74
N SER A 177 -37.09 -21.24 24.91
CA SER A 177 -36.24 -22.33 25.41
C SER A 177 -37.06 -23.55 25.81
N CYS A 178 -36.43 -24.72 25.77
CA CYS A 178 -37.01 -25.95 26.29
C CYS A 178 -36.35 -26.31 27.62
N GLY A 179 -37.14 -26.86 28.53
CA GLY A 179 -36.64 -27.48 29.76
C GLY A 179 -35.74 -28.68 29.46
N ASN A 180 -35.10 -29.20 30.51
CA ASN A 180 -34.30 -30.41 30.39
C ASN A 180 -35.18 -31.64 30.08
N CYS A 181 -34.62 -32.63 29.39
CA CYS A 181 -35.29 -33.92 29.23
C CYS A 181 -35.61 -34.56 30.60
N PRO A 182 -36.77 -35.22 30.77
CA PRO A 182 -37.10 -35.88 32.03
C PRO A 182 -36.09 -36.99 32.40
N PHE A 183 -36.00 -37.31 33.69
CA PHE A 183 -35.17 -38.43 34.17
C PHE A 183 -35.48 -39.73 33.42
N GLY A 184 -34.43 -40.47 33.03
CA GLY A 184 -34.52 -41.62 32.12
C GLY A 184 -34.37 -41.25 30.63
N PHE A 185 -34.30 -39.97 30.28
CA PHE A 185 -34.09 -39.50 28.92
C PHE A 185 -32.90 -38.53 28.80
N THR A 186 -32.20 -38.59 27.67
CA THR A 186 -31.10 -37.70 27.31
C THR A 186 -31.40 -36.95 26.00
N GLY A 187 -30.95 -35.71 25.91
CA GLY A 187 -31.25 -34.82 24.79
C GLY A 187 -31.26 -33.35 25.20
N ASN A 188 -31.74 -32.49 24.31
CA ASN A 188 -31.66 -31.02 24.43
C ASN A 188 -33.00 -30.34 24.70
N GLY A 189 -34.01 -31.08 25.19
CA GLY A 189 -35.36 -30.58 25.44
C GLY A 189 -36.23 -30.42 24.18
N ILE A 190 -35.63 -30.14 23.02
CA ILE A 190 -36.28 -30.15 21.70
C ILE A 190 -36.52 -31.59 21.24
N ALA A 191 -35.50 -32.44 21.38
CA ALA A 191 -35.59 -33.88 21.17
C ALA A 191 -34.98 -34.61 22.37
N CYS A 192 -35.73 -35.58 22.90
CA CYS A 192 -35.32 -36.42 24.02
C CYS A 192 -35.36 -37.89 23.61
N THR A 193 -34.35 -38.65 24.01
CA THR A 193 -34.12 -40.04 23.65
C THR A 193 -33.94 -40.90 24.90
N ASP A 194 -34.43 -42.13 24.84
CA ASP A 194 -34.42 -43.07 25.97
C ASP A 194 -32.99 -43.43 26.40
N ILE A 195 -32.66 -43.31 27.69
CA ILE A 195 -31.39 -43.75 28.25
C ILE A 195 -31.52 -45.24 28.57
N ASN A 196 -30.67 -46.07 27.98
CA ASN A 196 -30.63 -47.48 28.32
C ASN A 196 -29.82 -47.71 29.62
N GLU A 197 -30.46 -47.62 30.79
CA GLU A 197 -29.73 -47.69 32.06
C GLU A 197 -29.14 -49.08 32.33
N CYS A 198 -29.65 -50.14 31.70
CA CYS A 198 -29.09 -51.49 31.85
C CYS A 198 -27.64 -51.63 31.35
N LEU A 199 -27.16 -50.69 30.52
CA LEU A 199 -25.78 -50.68 30.02
C LEU A 199 -24.75 -50.26 31.09
N ILE A 200 -25.18 -49.56 32.15
CA ILE A 200 -24.31 -49.06 33.22
C ILE A 200 -24.75 -49.69 34.54
N ASP A 201 -23.80 -50.33 35.24
CA ASP A 201 -24.03 -51.01 36.52
C ASP A 201 -25.25 -51.98 36.54
N ASN A 202 -25.55 -52.61 35.41
CA ASN A 202 -26.71 -53.50 35.25
C ASN A 202 -28.05 -52.79 35.62
N GLY A 203 -28.16 -51.48 35.39
CA GLY A 203 -29.32 -50.65 35.75
C GLY A 203 -29.55 -50.50 37.25
N GLY A 204 -28.55 -50.81 38.08
CA GLY A 204 -28.69 -50.94 39.53
C GLY A 204 -29.43 -52.22 39.96
N CYS A 205 -29.69 -53.16 39.04
CA CYS A 205 -30.25 -54.46 39.38
C CYS A 205 -29.19 -55.35 40.03
N SER A 206 -29.58 -56.11 41.06
CA SER A 206 -28.66 -56.84 41.93
C SER A 206 -27.61 -57.63 41.16
N GLN A 207 -26.33 -57.43 41.50
CA GLN A 207 -25.19 -58.10 40.86
C GLN A 207 -24.64 -59.26 41.68
N SER A 208 -25.12 -59.47 42.91
CA SER A 208 -24.70 -60.55 43.79
C SER A 208 -25.84 -60.94 44.75
N PRO A 209 -26.66 -61.94 44.39
CA PRO A 209 -26.63 -62.73 43.15
C PRO A 209 -27.08 -61.90 41.94
N ARG A 210 -26.48 -62.16 40.76
CA ARG A 210 -26.76 -61.36 39.55
C ARG A 210 -28.15 -61.68 38.96
N VAL A 211 -29.00 -60.68 38.85
CA VAL A 211 -30.26 -60.73 38.08
C VAL A 211 -30.13 -59.99 36.73
N GLN A 212 -31.05 -60.26 35.80
CA GLN A 212 -31.09 -59.62 34.49
C GLN A 212 -31.78 -58.26 34.55
N CYS A 213 -31.19 -57.23 33.95
CA CYS A 213 -31.83 -55.93 33.72
C CYS A 213 -32.49 -55.91 32.34
N THR A 214 -33.68 -55.32 32.21
CA THR A 214 -34.36 -55.07 30.92
C THR A 214 -34.71 -53.60 30.80
N ASN A 215 -34.32 -52.97 29.69
CA ASN A 215 -34.61 -51.55 29.47
C ASN A 215 -36.08 -51.33 29.08
N THR A 216 -36.62 -50.19 29.47
CA THR A 216 -37.98 -49.72 29.17
C THR A 216 -37.93 -48.22 28.84
N TYR A 217 -38.96 -47.68 28.18
CA TYR A 217 -38.93 -46.28 27.76
C TYR A 217 -38.99 -45.33 28.97
N GLY A 218 -37.87 -44.66 29.26
CA GLY A 218 -37.64 -43.76 30.40
C GLY A 218 -37.23 -44.44 31.71
N SER A 219 -36.93 -45.75 31.71
CA SER A 219 -36.48 -46.47 32.91
C SER A 219 -36.00 -47.90 32.63
N ARG A 220 -35.64 -48.62 33.68
CA ARG A 220 -35.31 -50.06 33.64
C ARG A 220 -36.19 -50.92 34.57
N ILE A 221 -36.24 -52.22 34.32
CA ILE A 221 -36.79 -53.22 35.25
C ILE A 221 -35.80 -54.35 35.53
N CYS A 222 -35.85 -54.88 36.75
CA CYS A 222 -34.98 -55.97 37.21
C CYS A 222 -35.74 -57.30 37.24
N GLY A 223 -35.05 -58.38 36.86
CA GLY A 223 -35.56 -59.74 36.98
C GLY A 223 -35.64 -60.22 38.44
N PRO A 224 -36.42 -61.27 38.73
CA PRO A 224 -36.62 -61.79 40.08
C PRO A 224 -35.34 -62.39 40.68
N CYS A 225 -35.22 -62.32 42.02
CA CYS A 225 -34.09 -62.89 42.75
C CYS A 225 -33.98 -64.43 42.58
N PRO A 226 -32.76 -65.01 42.51
CA PRO A 226 -32.56 -66.45 42.45
C PRO A 226 -32.93 -67.18 43.76
N PRO A 227 -33.11 -68.51 43.74
CA PRO A 227 -33.42 -69.31 44.93
C PRO A 227 -32.43 -69.11 46.09
N ALA A 228 -32.92 -69.23 47.34
CA ALA A 228 -32.26 -68.86 48.60
C ALA A 228 -32.08 -67.34 48.86
N PHE A 229 -32.45 -66.47 47.92
CA PHE A 229 -32.48 -65.02 48.11
C PHE A 229 -33.91 -64.48 47.98
N ILE A 230 -34.24 -63.46 48.77
CA ILE A 230 -35.53 -62.78 48.78
C ILE A 230 -35.29 -61.29 48.50
N GLY A 231 -36.13 -60.67 47.68
CA GLY A 231 -35.95 -59.29 47.26
C GLY A 231 -36.76 -58.91 46.03
N ASP A 232 -36.57 -57.68 45.58
CA ASP A 232 -37.29 -57.05 44.46
C ASP A 232 -36.50 -57.08 43.12
N GLY A 233 -35.34 -57.75 43.11
CA GLY A 233 -34.42 -57.77 41.96
C GLY A 233 -33.44 -56.59 41.91
N VAL A 234 -33.75 -55.45 42.55
CA VAL A 234 -32.76 -54.38 42.79
C VAL A 234 -31.85 -54.82 43.93
N THR A 235 -32.45 -55.25 45.05
CA THR A 235 -31.73 -55.78 46.22
C THR A 235 -32.21 -57.19 46.53
N CYS A 236 -31.32 -58.18 46.36
CA CYS A 236 -31.58 -59.58 46.72
C CYS A 236 -30.82 -59.92 48.01
N THR A 237 -31.52 -60.13 49.12
CA THR A 237 -30.90 -60.48 50.41
C THR A 237 -30.99 -61.97 50.69
N PHE A 238 -29.97 -62.52 51.34
CA PHE A 238 -29.87 -63.94 51.67
C PHE A 238 -30.76 -64.28 52.86
N SER A 239 -31.69 -65.23 52.71
CA SER A 239 -32.73 -65.54 53.71
C SER A 239 -32.43 -66.79 54.57
N GLY A 240 -31.17 -67.22 54.60
CA GLY A 240 -30.78 -68.51 55.17
C GLY A 240 -31.06 -69.67 54.23
N LEU A 241 -30.42 -70.80 54.50
CA LEU A 241 -30.53 -72.04 53.71
C LEU A 241 -31.37 -73.10 54.42
N CYS A 242 -31.43 -73.10 55.77
CA CYS A 242 -32.27 -74.03 56.53
C CYS A 242 -33.77 -73.69 56.47
N THR A 243 -34.14 -72.44 56.13
CA THR A 243 -35.53 -71.95 56.06
C THR A 243 -36.31 -72.50 54.86
N GLN A 244 -35.63 -73.03 53.85
CA GLN A 244 -36.22 -73.67 52.67
C GLN A 244 -35.77 -75.13 52.58
N ASN A 245 -36.72 -76.08 52.62
CA ASN A 245 -36.46 -77.53 52.51
C ASN A 245 -35.43 -78.10 53.51
N ASN A 246 -35.41 -77.62 54.76
CA ASN A 246 -34.52 -78.07 55.85
C ASN A 246 -33.02 -78.09 55.43
N GLY A 247 -32.60 -77.16 54.58
CA GLY A 247 -31.22 -77.06 54.07
C GLY A 247 -30.72 -78.29 53.30
N GLY A 248 -31.59 -79.20 52.88
CA GLY A 248 -31.20 -80.47 52.25
C GLY A 248 -30.75 -81.57 53.22
N CYS A 249 -30.86 -81.33 54.54
CA CYS A 249 -30.57 -82.34 55.56
C CYS A 249 -31.58 -83.49 55.55
N ASN A 250 -31.11 -84.69 55.90
CA ASN A 250 -31.95 -85.87 56.17
C ASN A 250 -32.99 -85.56 57.27
N ALA A 251 -34.17 -86.16 57.21
CA ALA A 251 -35.25 -85.95 58.18
C ALA A 251 -34.87 -86.31 59.65
N HIS A 252 -33.81 -87.08 59.86
CA HIS A 252 -33.26 -87.42 61.18
C HIS A 252 -32.01 -86.60 61.58
N ALA A 253 -31.57 -85.66 60.74
CA ALA A 253 -30.46 -84.75 61.03
C ALA A 253 -30.98 -83.32 61.27
N LYS A 254 -30.34 -82.60 62.19
CA LYS A 254 -30.70 -81.22 62.53
C LYS A 254 -29.93 -80.26 61.61
N CYS A 255 -30.66 -79.39 60.89
CA CYS A 255 -30.06 -78.31 60.11
C CYS A 255 -29.54 -77.20 61.04
N VAL A 256 -28.26 -76.85 60.93
CA VAL A 256 -27.61 -75.82 61.76
C VAL A 256 -26.78 -74.91 60.86
N GLU A 257 -27.10 -73.61 60.89
CA GLU A 257 -26.42 -72.59 60.09
C GLU A 257 -25.22 -72.04 60.87
N ASN A 258 -24.02 -72.29 60.36
CA ASN A 258 -22.77 -71.83 60.96
C ASN A 258 -21.97 -71.02 59.93
N GLY A 259 -22.10 -69.69 59.98
CA GLY A 259 -21.21 -68.78 59.26
C GLY A 259 -21.32 -68.77 57.72
N GLY A 260 -22.44 -69.22 57.15
CA GLY A 260 -22.72 -69.16 55.70
C GLY A 260 -22.73 -70.49 54.96
N ASP A 261 -22.52 -71.61 55.66
CA ASP A 261 -22.67 -72.97 55.13
C ASP A 261 -23.71 -73.77 55.96
N VAL A 262 -24.28 -74.83 55.38
CA VAL A 262 -25.28 -75.70 56.04
C VAL A 262 -24.64 -76.95 56.60
N SER A 263 -24.70 -77.11 57.92
CA SER A 263 -24.32 -78.36 58.58
C SER A 263 -25.57 -79.17 58.95
N CYS A 264 -25.50 -80.48 58.72
CA CYS A 264 -26.55 -81.43 59.09
C CYS A 264 -26.03 -82.34 60.23
N GLU A 265 -26.41 -82.03 61.47
CA GLU A 265 -25.91 -82.74 62.65
C GLU A 265 -26.71 -84.03 62.92
N CYS A 266 -26.02 -85.16 62.94
CA CYS A 266 -26.56 -86.46 63.34
C CYS A 266 -26.63 -86.59 64.88
N PRO A 267 -27.64 -87.27 65.46
CA PRO A 267 -27.69 -87.52 66.90
C PRO A 267 -26.56 -88.43 67.42
N ASP A 268 -26.34 -88.42 68.74
CA ASP A 268 -25.35 -89.26 69.42
C ASP A 268 -25.44 -90.73 69.01
N GLY A 269 -24.28 -91.32 68.70
CA GLY A 269 -24.14 -92.72 68.25
C GLY A 269 -24.03 -92.93 66.74
N TYR A 270 -24.11 -91.88 65.93
CA TYR A 270 -23.94 -91.96 64.47
C TYR A 270 -22.94 -90.92 63.93
N THR A 271 -22.19 -91.24 62.87
CA THR A 271 -21.25 -90.30 62.22
C THR A 271 -21.35 -90.33 60.69
N GLY A 272 -21.97 -89.32 60.10
CA GLY A 272 -21.97 -89.12 58.65
C GLY A 272 -22.28 -87.67 58.33
N THR A 273 -22.45 -87.34 57.05
CA THR A 273 -22.64 -85.97 56.57
C THR A 273 -24.03 -85.38 56.84
N GLY A 274 -24.97 -86.17 57.39
CA GLY A 274 -26.36 -85.76 57.64
C GLY A 274 -27.21 -85.49 56.39
N ILE A 275 -26.67 -85.74 55.18
CA ILE A 275 -27.27 -85.40 53.88
C ILE A 275 -27.61 -86.67 53.09
N GLY A 276 -28.74 -86.66 52.38
CA GLY A 276 -29.24 -87.80 51.62
C GLY A 276 -29.86 -88.91 52.50
N PRO A 277 -30.47 -89.95 51.91
CA PRO A 277 -31.29 -90.93 52.65
C PRO A 277 -30.53 -91.74 53.72
N ASN A 278 -29.21 -91.88 53.61
CA ASN A 278 -28.35 -92.68 54.52
C ASN A 278 -27.28 -91.81 55.23
N GLY A 279 -27.60 -90.57 55.59
CA GLY A 279 -26.62 -89.54 55.97
C GLY A 279 -25.77 -89.78 57.24
N CYS A 280 -25.97 -90.81 58.06
CA CYS A 280 -25.32 -90.96 59.37
C CYS A 280 -24.72 -92.39 59.61
N ASN A 281 -23.38 -92.54 59.77
CA ASN A 281 -22.55 -93.79 59.68
C ASN A 281 -21.39 -93.94 60.77
N VAL A 282 -20.10 -94.21 60.42
CA VAL A 282 -18.94 -94.53 61.36
C VAL A 282 -17.55 -93.92 60.90
N VAL A 283 -16.45 -94.02 61.70
CA VAL A 283 -15.22 -93.14 61.73
C VAL A 283 -13.81 -93.78 61.39
N SER A 284 -12.80 -93.02 60.83
CA SER A 284 -11.28 -93.12 61.03
C SER A 284 -10.39 -91.98 60.34
N ASN A 285 -9.01 -91.95 60.36
CA ASN A 285 -8.13 -90.72 60.61
C ASN A 285 -6.67 -90.49 59.96
N SER A 286 -6.16 -89.21 59.80
CA SER A 286 -4.75 -88.59 60.01
C SER A 286 -3.63 -88.17 58.94
N ILE A 287 -2.85 -87.08 59.29
CA ILE A 287 -1.44 -86.57 58.97
C ILE A 287 -1.17 -85.34 58.01
N CYS A 288 -0.90 -84.11 58.54
CA CYS A 288 -0.13 -83.00 57.86
C CYS A 288 0.20 -81.72 58.72
N SER A 289 0.66 -81.82 59.98
CA SER A 289 0.35 -80.81 61.03
C SER A 289 1.23 -79.54 61.26
N SER A 290 2.34 -79.26 60.55
CA SER A 290 3.25 -78.14 60.93
C SER A 290 3.92 -77.29 59.83
N ASN A 291 3.45 -77.37 58.57
CA ASN A 291 3.80 -76.51 57.41
C ASN A 291 5.16 -75.74 57.38
N PRO A 292 6.26 -76.37 56.92
CA PRO A 292 7.61 -75.76 56.81
C PRO A 292 7.94 -74.88 55.57
N CYS A 293 6.96 -74.29 54.86
CA CYS A 293 7.22 -73.48 53.65
C CYS A 293 7.10 -71.96 53.93
N ILE A 294 8.02 -71.11 53.43
CA ILE A 294 8.05 -69.67 53.77
C ILE A 294 6.98 -68.88 53.01
N PHE A 295 7.14 -68.66 51.71
CA PHE A 295 6.14 -68.02 50.85
C PHE A 295 5.36 -69.07 50.04
N GLY A 296 4.82 -70.06 50.74
CA GLY A 296 4.09 -71.17 50.14
C GLY A 296 3.40 -72.09 51.15
N THR A 297 2.79 -73.18 50.67
CA THR A 297 2.08 -74.17 51.51
C THR A 297 2.68 -75.56 51.37
N CYS A 298 2.90 -76.24 52.49
CA CYS A 298 3.34 -77.63 52.58
C CYS A 298 2.24 -78.61 52.21
N ILE A 299 2.63 -79.67 51.50
CA ILE A 299 1.81 -80.80 51.13
C ILE A 299 2.56 -82.07 51.55
N GLY A 300 2.04 -82.82 52.52
CA GLY A 300 2.57 -84.13 52.91
C GLY A 300 2.19 -85.22 51.91
N ASN A 301 3.11 -86.14 51.61
CA ASN A 301 2.87 -87.21 50.63
C ASN A 301 2.83 -88.60 51.29
N ALA A 302 1.80 -89.39 51.02
CA ALA A 302 1.43 -90.57 51.79
C ALA A 302 2.28 -91.83 51.54
N MET A 303 3.32 -91.79 50.70
CA MET A 303 4.10 -93.00 50.33
C MET A 303 5.63 -92.90 50.48
N LYS A 304 6.19 -91.74 50.85
CA LYS A 304 7.58 -91.57 51.32
C LYS A 304 7.64 -90.45 52.34
N THR A 305 8.59 -90.51 53.28
CA THR A 305 8.78 -89.52 54.35
C THR A 305 9.27 -88.17 53.80
N GLY A 306 8.36 -87.37 53.26
CA GLY A 306 8.68 -86.07 52.67
C GLY A 306 7.45 -85.20 52.41
N PHE A 307 7.69 -83.90 52.32
CA PHE A 307 6.71 -82.89 51.97
C PHE A 307 7.18 -82.08 50.74
N THR A 308 6.25 -81.40 50.07
CA THR A 308 6.55 -80.50 48.95
C THR A 308 5.96 -79.11 49.23
N CYS A 309 6.67 -78.04 48.86
CA CYS A 309 6.19 -76.67 48.98
C CYS A 309 5.56 -76.16 47.68
N ARG A 310 4.40 -75.51 47.78
CA ARG A 310 3.73 -74.82 46.66
C ARG A 310 3.79 -73.31 46.87
N CYS A 311 4.53 -72.60 46.01
CA CYS A 311 4.85 -71.18 46.16
C CYS A 311 3.70 -70.22 45.77
N PHE A 312 3.71 -69.02 46.37
CA PHE A 312 2.83 -67.92 46.01
C PHE A 312 3.32 -67.17 44.75
N LYS A 313 2.39 -66.51 44.05
CA LYS A 313 2.64 -65.85 42.75
C LYS A 313 3.77 -64.82 42.84
N GLY A 314 4.70 -64.86 41.88
CA GLY A 314 5.90 -64.01 41.83
C GLY A 314 7.16 -64.61 42.47
N TRP A 315 7.06 -65.78 43.12
CA TRP A 315 8.15 -66.48 43.80
C TRP A 315 8.33 -67.92 43.32
N SER A 316 9.56 -68.41 43.36
CA SER A 316 10.00 -69.72 42.85
C SER A 316 11.16 -70.32 43.67
N GLY A 317 11.58 -71.54 43.33
CA GLY A 317 12.58 -72.32 44.07
C GLY A 317 11.98 -73.18 45.20
N ASP A 318 12.72 -74.17 45.68
CA ASP A 318 12.19 -75.28 46.51
C ASP A 318 11.63 -74.85 47.88
N LEU A 319 12.05 -73.69 48.40
CA LEU A 319 11.52 -73.05 49.62
C LEU A 319 10.79 -71.73 49.34
N CYS A 320 10.53 -71.42 48.06
CA CYS A 320 9.79 -70.25 47.59
C CYS A 320 10.47 -68.91 47.92
N THR A 321 11.71 -68.71 47.46
CA THR A 321 12.56 -67.56 47.83
C THR A 321 13.17 -66.77 46.65
N VAL A 322 12.92 -67.16 45.40
CA VAL A 322 13.50 -66.52 44.19
C VAL A 322 12.43 -65.80 43.37
N ARG A 323 12.60 -64.51 43.04
CA ARG A 323 11.67 -63.74 42.19
C ARG A 323 11.74 -64.11 40.70
N VAL A 324 10.63 -63.90 39.99
CA VAL A 324 10.47 -64.11 38.54
C VAL A 324 10.51 -62.76 37.78
N ASN A 325 10.94 -62.77 36.51
CA ASN A 325 11.00 -61.60 35.60
C ASN A 325 9.80 -61.62 34.63
N ASP A 326 8.98 -60.57 34.67
CA ASP A 326 7.66 -60.49 34.04
C ASP A 326 7.72 -60.09 32.55
N CYS A 327 8.82 -59.48 32.04
CA CYS A 327 8.99 -59.20 30.60
C CYS A 327 9.42 -60.41 29.76
N SER A 328 9.62 -61.58 30.36
CA SER A 328 10.16 -62.78 29.68
C SER A 328 9.28 -63.32 28.53
N SER A 329 8.02 -62.91 28.43
CA SER A 329 7.08 -63.25 27.36
C SER A 329 6.82 -62.11 26.34
N ASN A 330 7.48 -60.96 26.49
CA ASN A 330 7.22 -59.70 25.80
C ASN A 330 5.72 -59.35 25.64
N PRO A 331 5.02 -59.03 26.74
CA PRO A 331 3.57 -58.77 26.75
C PRO A 331 3.09 -57.51 25.99
N CYS A 332 3.99 -56.68 25.47
CA CYS A 332 3.65 -55.48 24.69
C CYS A 332 3.26 -55.86 23.25
N LYS A 333 2.15 -55.32 22.76
CA LYS A 333 1.59 -55.59 21.43
C LYS A 333 2.09 -54.58 20.40
N ASN A 334 1.76 -54.83 19.14
CA ASN A 334 1.94 -53.89 18.02
C ASN A 334 3.37 -53.30 17.89
N GLY A 335 4.39 -54.12 18.18
CA GLY A 335 5.81 -53.71 18.10
C GLY A 335 6.37 -53.04 19.36
N GLY A 336 5.56 -52.86 20.41
CA GLY A 336 5.99 -52.25 21.66
C GLY A 336 7.11 -53.01 22.39
N THR A 337 7.91 -52.28 23.16
CA THR A 337 9.07 -52.81 23.90
C THR A 337 8.77 -52.90 25.40
N CYS A 338 8.94 -54.08 26.00
CA CYS A 338 8.73 -54.32 27.43
C CYS A 338 9.93 -53.95 28.29
N ILE A 339 9.67 -53.24 29.40
CA ILE A 339 10.63 -52.92 30.46
C ILE A 339 10.12 -53.52 31.78
N ASN A 340 10.95 -54.32 32.44
CA ASN A 340 10.57 -55.02 33.67
C ASN A 340 10.76 -54.12 34.89
N GLU A 341 9.71 -53.89 35.68
CA GLU A 341 9.77 -53.06 36.89
C GLU A 341 10.57 -53.79 37.99
N THR A 342 11.46 -53.07 38.66
CA THR A 342 12.38 -53.66 39.66
C THR A 342 11.84 -53.61 41.09
N ASN A 343 10.84 -52.76 41.35
CA ASN A 343 10.38 -52.42 42.71
C ASN A 343 9.08 -53.14 43.12
N PHE A 344 8.31 -53.67 42.17
CA PHE A 344 7.10 -54.46 42.38
C PHE A 344 6.97 -55.53 41.27
N ALA A 345 6.02 -56.45 41.35
CA ALA A 345 5.79 -57.43 40.28
C ALA A 345 4.97 -56.76 39.17
N GLY A 346 5.51 -56.68 37.95
CA GLY A 346 4.94 -55.90 36.85
C GLY A 346 5.94 -55.53 35.76
N PHE A 347 5.40 -54.97 34.67
CA PHE A 347 6.15 -54.49 33.52
C PHE A 347 5.49 -53.22 32.96
N THR A 348 6.27 -52.47 32.18
CA THR A 348 5.84 -51.23 31.51
C THR A 348 6.16 -51.33 30.02
N CYS A 349 5.24 -50.92 29.14
CA CYS A 349 5.40 -50.97 27.69
C CYS A 349 5.71 -49.59 27.08
N ILE A 350 6.66 -49.53 26.14
CA ILE A 350 6.87 -48.37 25.26
C ILE A 350 6.27 -48.69 23.90
N CYS A 351 5.39 -47.83 23.39
CA CYS A 351 4.60 -48.04 22.17
C CYS A 351 5.16 -47.32 20.94
N ASP A 352 4.85 -47.86 19.76
CA ASP A 352 5.10 -47.20 18.47
C ASP A 352 4.12 -46.03 18.25
N VAL A 353 4.46 -45.06 17.39
CA VAL A 353 3.81 -43.74 17.28
C VAL A 353 2.33 -43.75 16.89
N GLN A 354 1.82 -44.91 16.46
CA GLN A 354 0.42 -45.13 16.04
C GLN A 354 -0.44 -45.83 17.12
N TRP A 355 0.16 -46.24 18.25
CA TRP A 355 -0.50 -47.06 19.28
C TRP A 355 -0.33 -46.48 20.68
N GLN A 356 -1.37 -46.61 21.51
CA GLN A 356 -1.41 -46.19 22.91
C GLN A 356 -2.01 -47.31 23.78
N GLY A 357 -2.22 -47.05 25.07
CA GLY A 357 -2.69 -48.04 26.03
C GLY A 357 -1.56 -48.79 26.75
N SER A 358 -1.91 -49.51 27.81
CA SER A 358 -0.97 -50.06 28.80
C SER A 358 -0.03 -51.15 28.26
N THR A 359 -0.43 -51.79 27.18
CA THR A 359 0.28 -52.83 26.41
C THR A 359 0.35 -52.50 24.92
N CYS A 360 0.13 -51.24 24.53
CA CYS A 360 0.07 -50.77 23.13
C CYS A 360 -1.09 -51.37 22.32
N GLU A 361 -2.24 -51.61 22.98
CA GLU A 361 -3.44 -52.27 22.45
C GLU A 361 -4.42 -51.34 21.73
N GLU A 362 -4.34 -50.02 21.92
CA GLU A 362 -5.30 -49.04 21.40
C GLU A 362 -4.72 -48.23 20.23
N PHE A 363 -5.55 -47.95 19.22
CA PHE A 363 -5.19 -47.10 18.09
C PHE A 363 -5.50 -45.63 18.40
N ARG A 364 -4.62 -44.71 17.98
CA ARG A 364 -4.75 -43.26 18.28
C ARG A 364 -5.84 -42.60 17.41
N GLU A 365 -6.69 -41.75 17.99
CA GLU A 365 -7.82 -41.12 17.27
C GLU A 365 -7.39 -40.22 16.09
N SER A 366 -8.27 -40.12 15.09
CA SER A 366 -7.96 -39.73 13.71
C SER A 366 -7.54 -38.27 13.49
N CYS A 367 -7.91 -37.35 14.39
CA CYS A 367 -7.67 -35.91 14.25
C CYS A 367 -7.89 -35.14 15.56
N GLY A 368 -7.44 -33.88 15.61
CA GLY A 368 -7.51 -33.02 16.79
C GLY A 368 -6.27 -33.13 17.69
N ALA A 369 -5.85 -32.01 18.28
CA ALA A 369 -4.71 -31.94 19.21
C ALA A 369 -4.66 -30.60 19.96
N TYR A 370 -3.95 -30.57 21.08
CA TYR A 370 -3.56 -29.36 21.81
C TYR A 370 -2.05 -29.14 21.64
N PHE A 371 -1.64 -27.93 21.29
CA PHE A 371 -0.25 -27.56 20.98
C PHE A 371 0.20 -26.37 21.84
N GLU A 372 1.46 -26.38 22.29
CA GLU A 372 2.10 -25.27 23.02
C GLU A 372 3.38 -24.77 22.32
N GLU A 373 3.75 -25.41 21.21
CA GLU A 373 4.95 -25.09 20.45
C GLU A 373 4.80 -23.76 19.69
N PRO A 374 5.84 -22.90 19.68
CA PRO A 374 5.74 -21.59 19.05
C PRO A 374 5.68 -21.63 17.50
N LEU A 375 5.98 -22.79 16.91
CA LEU A 375 5.94 -23.08 15.48
C LEU A 375 5.37 -24.49 15.29
N GLY A 376 4.53 -24.68 14.28
CA GLY A 376 4.04 -26.01 13.92
C GLY A 376 3.14 -26.00 12.69
N TYR A 377 2.53 -27.15 12.40
CA TYR A 377 1.57 -27.30 11.31
C TYR A 377 0.51 -28.35 11.62
N ILE A 378 -0.69 -28.14 11.07
CA ILE A 378 -1.79 -29.10 11.04
C ILE A 378 -2.00 -29.48 9.59
N LYS A 379 -1.90 -30.78 9.30
CA LYS A 379 -2.25 -31.36 8.00
C LYS A 379 -3.43 -32.31 8.20
N TYR A 380 -4.50 -32.10 7.44
CA TYR A 380 -5.71 -32.90 7.51
C TYR A 380 -6.14 -33.33 6.09
N PRO A 381 -6.51 -34.61 5.86
CA PRO A 381 -6.33 -35.75 6.77
C PRO A 381 -4.85 -36.17 6.90
N LEU A 382 -4.49 -36.85 8.00
CA LEU A 382 -3.12 -37.29 8.28
C LEU A 382 -2.64 -38.46 7.39
N THR A 383 -3.56 -39.13 6.67
CA THR A 383 -3.25 -40.28 5.80
C THR A 383 -4.18 -40.32 4.59
N ASN A 384 -3.69 -40.82 3.45
CA ASN A 384 -4.49 -41.04 2.23
C ASN A 384 -5.39 -42.30 2.29
N THR A 385 -5.63 -42.87 3.48
CA THR A 385 -6.44 -44.09 3.63
C THR A 385 -7.90 -43.73 3.81
N VAL A 386 -8.74 -44.24 2.90
CA VAL A 386 -10.20 -44.06 2.93
C VAL A 386 -10.78 -44.83 4.11
N TRP A 387 -11.30 -44.12 5.11
CA TRP A 387 -11.99 -44.71 6.26
C TRP A 387 -13.49 -44.43 6.21
N ASN A 388 -14.30 -45.48 6.33
CA ASN A 388 -15.76 -45.39 6.31
C ASN A 388 -16.33 -44.94 7.67
N GLN A 389 -16.08 -43.69 8.07
CA GLN A 389 -16.71 -43.06 9.25
C GLN A 389 -17.76 -42.03 8.82
N ARG A 390 -18.93 -42.03 9.46
CA ARG A 390 -19.96 -41.01 9.28
C ARG A 390 -19.73 -39.89 10.29
N GLU A 391 -19.69 -38.66 9.79
CA GLU A 391 -19.51 -37.40 10.53
C GLU A 391 -18.13 -37.25 11.17
N ILE A 392 -17.45 -36.15 10.85
CA ILE A 392 -16.10 -35.82 11.34
C ILE A 392 -16.19 -34.54 12.17
N ASN A 393 -15.56 -34.54 13.34
CA ASN A 393 -15.56 -33.42 14.27
C ASN A 393 -14.19 -33.32 14.94
N CYS A 394 -13.30 -32.52 14.37
CA CYS A 394 -11.92 -32.36 14.82
C CYS A 394 -11.75 -30.99 15.48
N VAL A 395 -11.10 -30.94 16.65
CA VAL A 395 -10.79 -29.70 17.36
C VAL A 395 -9.30 -29.61 17.60
N TRP A 396 -8.71 -28.48 17.25
CA TRP A 396 -7.35 -28.12 17.61
C TRP A 396 -7.32 -26.86 18.45
N VAL A 397 -6.47 -26.85 19.46
CA VAL A 397 -6.20 -25.66 20.28
C VAL A 397 -4.70 -25.41 20.24
N ILE A 398 -4.30 -24.24 19.77
CA ILE A 398 -2.88 -23.83 19.78
C ILE A 398 -2.76 -22.71 20.81
N LYS A 399 -1.83 -22.90 21.74
CA LYS A 399 -1.43 -21.93 22.75
C LYS A 399 0.00 -21.49 22.49
N THR A 400 0.29 -20.22 22.73
CA THR A 400 1.65 -19.69 22.65
C THR A 400 2.00 -18.86 23.88
N ILE A 401 3.24 -18.38 23.89
CA ILE A 401 3.85 -17.53 24.92
C ILE A 401 2.93 -16.34 25.22
N ILE A 402 2.69 -16.09 26.52
CA ILE A 402 1.88 -14.96 27.00
C ILE A 402 2.43 -13.65 26.42
N GLY A 403 1.53 -12.78 25.96
CA GLY A 403 1.87 -11.52 25.29
C GLY A 403 2.14 -11.62 23.79
N LYS A 404 2.40 -12.82 23.23
CA LYS A 404 2.50 -13.05 21.77
C LYS A 404 1.13 -13.35 21.14
N VAL A 405 1.08 -13.43 19.82
CA VAL A 405 -0.08 -13.87 19.04
C VAL A 405 0.31 -14.97 18.06
N ILE A 406 -0.69 -15.60 17.44
CA ILE A 406 -0.53 -16.73 16.54
C ILE A 406 -0.93 -16.29 15.13
N GLU A 407 0.02 -16.34 14.20
CA GLU A 407 -0.23 -16.19 12.77
C GLU A 407 -0.44 -17.57 12.16
N LEU A 408 -1.66 -17.83 11.67
CA LEU A 408 -2.03 -19.02 10.90
C LEU A 408 -1.85 -18.73 9.41
N ASN A 409 -1.26 -19.67 8.68
CA ASN A 409 -1.03 -19.58 7.24
C ASN A 409 -1.47 -20.89 6.56
N PHE A 410 -2.54 -20.83 5.77
CA PHE A 410 -3.06 -21.95 4.98
C PHE A 410 -2.28 -22.07 3.67
N THR A 411 -1.49 -23.14 3.57
CA THR A 411 -0.78 -23.50 2.32
C THR A 411 -1.66 -24.32 1.37
N ASN A 412 -2.66 -25.01 1.91
CA ASN A 412 -3.67 -25.74 1.16
C ASN A 412 -5.01 -25.68 1.93
N PHE A 413 -6.11 -25.53 1.21
CA PHE A 413 -7.46 -25.50 1.76
C PHE A 413 -8.48 -25.88 0.70
N HIS A 414 -9.20 -26.97 0.95
CA HIS A 414 -10.35 -27.41 0.20
C HIS A 414 -11.33 -28.07 1.15
N ILE A 415 -12.48 -27.45 1.39
CA ILE A 415 -13.58 -27.98 2.21
C ILE A 415 -14.85 -27.92 1.36
N SER A 416 -15.72 -28.93 1.46
CA SER A 416 -16.94 -29.02 0.65
C SER A 416 -17.84 -27.77 0.79
N THR A 417 -18.22 -27.17 -0.33
CA THR A 417 -18.96 -25.89 -0.33
C THR A 417 -20.42 -26.07 0.08
N SER A 418 -20.89 -25.26 1.02
CA SER A 418 -22.32 -25.14 1.38
C SER A 418 -22.72 -23.68 1.59
N GLU A 419 -24.02 -23.39 1.51
CA GLU A 419 -24.56 -22.04 1.75
C GLU A 419 -24.24 -21.61 3.19
N HIS A 420 -23.51 -20.50 3.32
CA HIS A 420 -22.93 -20.00 4.58
C HIS A 420 -22.00 -20.99 5.34
N CYS A 421 -21.44 -22.01 4.69
CA CYS A 421 -20.59 -23.03 5.32
C CYS A 421 -21.30 -23.71 6.52
N SER A 422 -22.48 -24.25 6.25
CA SER A 422 -23.42 -24.80 7.23
C SER A 422 -23.38 -26.34 7.35
N ASP A 423 -22.95 -27.03 6.29
CA ASP A 423 -22.77 -28.48 6.27
C ASP A 423 -21.37 -28.87 6.72
N ASP A 424 -20.38 -28.54 5.89
CA ASP A 424 -18.95 -28.81 6.09
C ASP A 424 -18.22 -27.47 6.24
N PHE A 425 -17.41 -27.32 7.30
CA PHE A 425 -16.72 -26.08 7.61
C PHE A 425 -15.46 -26.24 8.48
N LEU A 426 -14.53 -25.30 8.31
CA LEU A 426 -13.49 -24.98 9.29
C LEU A 426 -13.82 -23.63 9.95
N GLN A 427 -13.96 -23.59 11.27
CA GLN A 427 -14.18 -22.37 12.05
C GLN A 427 -12.92 -22.05 12.87
N ILE A 428 -12.58 -20.76 12.94
CA ILE A 428 -11.44 -20.26 13.72
C ILE A 428 -11.97 -19.24 14.74
N ASN A 429 -11.68 -19.48 16.02
CA ASN A 429 -12.03 -18.63 17.15
C ASN A 429 -10.76 -18.10 17.82
N ASP A 430 -10.75 -16.80 18.12
CA ASP A 430 -9.66 -16.06 18.75
C ASP A 430 -9.73 -16.25 20.28
N GLY A 431 -9.24 -17.39 20.75
CA GLY A 431 -9.26 -17.79 22.16
C GLY A 431 -9.16 -19.31 22.36
N GLU A 432 -9.31 -19.78 23.60
CA GLU A 432 -9.09 -21.19 23.97
C GLU A 432 -10.31 -22.10 23.72
N ASN A 433 -11.49 -21.54 23.41
CA ASN A 433 -12.75 -22.30 23.29
C ASN A 433 -13.70 -21.77 22.20
N ARG A 434 -14.78 -22.51 21.96
CA ARG A 434 -15.79 -22.25 20.91
C ARG A 434 -16.57 -20.94 21.08
N ASP A 435 -16.68 -20.45 22.31
CA ASP A 435 -17.50 -19.28 22.66
C ASP A 435 -16.66 -17.98 22.60
N ALA A 436 -15.33 -18.08 22.41
CA ALA A 436 -14.45 -16.96 22.11
C ALA A 436 -14.78 -16.30 20.75
N PRO A 437 -14.39 -15.03 20.51
CA PRO A 437 -14.74 -14.29 19.29
C PRO A 437 -14.34 -15.02 18.01
N LYS A 438 -15.22 -15.06 17.00
CA LYS A 438 -14.98 -15.79 15.75
C LYS A 438 -14.17 -14.94 14.77
N ILE A 439 -12.99 -15.42 14.36
CA ILE A 439 -12.24 -14.85 13.22
C ILE A 439 -12.99 -15.15 11.92
N GLY A 440 -13.58 -16.35 11.82
CA GLY A 440 -14.45 -16.70 10.71
C GLY A 440 -14.85 -18.16 10.68
N ARG A 441 -15.72 -18.48 9.72
CA ARG A 441 -16.10 -19.84 9.32
C ARG A 441 -15.93 -19.96 7.82
N PHE A 442 -15.27 -21.02 7.38
CA PHE A 442 -14.73 -21.16 6.03
C PHE A 442 -15.10 -22.51 5.41
N CYS A 443 -15.38 -22.49 4.12
CA CYS A 443 -15.60 -23.65 3.26
C CYS A 443 -15.24 -23.25 1.82
N GLY A 444 -15.10 -24.21 0.92
CA GLY A 444 -14.60 -24.01 -0.43
C GLY A 444 -13.09 -24.12 -0.56
N GLY A 445 -12.53 -23.56 -1.63
CA GLY A 445 -11.11 -23.61 -1.96
C GLY A 445 -10.30 -22.44 -1.40
N LEU A 446 -8.96 -22.58 -1.39
CA LEU A 446 -8.01 -21.60 -0.87
C LEU A 446 -8.24 -20.16 -1.36
N SER A 447 -8.65 -19.97 -2.62
CA SER A 447 -8.95 -18.65 -3.21
C SER A 447 -10.20 -17.97 -2.64
N GLN A 448 -10.98 -18.64 -1.78
CA GLN A 448 -12.16 -18.11 -1.11
C GLN A 448 -11.88 -17.72 0.35
N LEU A 449 -10.68 -18.03 0.87
CA LEU A 449 -10.23 -17.49 2.15
C LEU A 449 -9.89 -16.00 2.00
N LYS A 450 -10.32 -15.18 2.97
CA LYS A 450 -9.87 -13.79 3.09
C LYS A 450 -8.36 -13.76 3.40
N ASN A 451 -7.73 -12.61 3.15
CA ASN A 451 -6.31 -12.35 3.44
C ASN A 451 -5.34 -13.40 2.86
N SER A 452 -5.67 -13.97 1.70
CA SER A 452 -4.86 -15.00 1.02
C SER A 452 -4.59 -16.25 1.88
N GLY A 453 -5.45 -16.56 2.84
CA GLY A 453 -5.27 -17.68 3.77
C GLY A 453 -4.37 -17.39 4.98
N ILE A 454 -4.05 -16.11 5.27
CA ILE A 454 -3.28 -15.70 6.46
C ILE A 454 -4.19 -15.03 7.48
N PHE A 455 -4.18 -15.52 8.72
CA PHE A 455 -4.99 -15.00 9.83
C PHE A 455 -4.12 -14.80 11.08
N LYS A 456 -4.25 -13.63 11.74
CA LYS A 456 -3.59 -13.35 13.03
C LYS A 456 -4.63 -13.34 14.16
N THR A 457 -4.28 -13.90 15.32
CA THR A 457 -5.08 -13.80 16.55
C THR A 457 -4.79 -12.52 17.32
N THR A 458 -5.68 -12.14 18.23
CA THR A 458 -5.44 -11.05 19.20
C THR A 458 -4.92 -11.58 20.54
N TYR A 459 -5.33 -12.80 20.91
CA TYR A 459 -4.83 -13.51 22.10
C TYR A 459 -3.72 -14.51 21.77
N ASN A 460 -3.10 -15.07 22.82
CA ASN A 460 -2.10 -16.14 22.73
C ASN A 460 -2.70 -17.55 22.63
N HIS A 461 -3.99 -17.69 22.34
CA HIS A 461 -4.69 -18.96 22.14
C HIS A 461 -5.56 -18.87 20.88
N VAL A 462 -5.71 -19.98 20.16
CA VAL A 462 -6.65 -20.10 19.05
C VAL A 462 -7.32 -21.47 19.06
N TYR A 463 -8.63 -21.47 18.82
CA TYR A 463 -9.49 -22.65 18.80
C TYR A 463 -9.97 -22.87 17.35
N ILE A 464 -9.53 -23.97 16.76
CA ILE A 464 -9.80 -24.34 15.36
C ILE A 464 -10.71 -25.56 15.37
N TRP A 465 -11.89 -25.43 14.77
CA TRP A 465 -12.92 -26.46 14.76
C TRP A 465 -13.31 -26.84 13.33
N TYR A 466 -12.97 -28.06 12.94
CA TYR A 466 -13.40 -28.66 11.68
C TYR A 466 -14.60 -29.58 11.93
N ASN A 467 -15.68 -29.38 11.18
CA ASN A 467 -16.82 -30.28 11.18
C ASN A 467 -17.23 -30.60 9.74
N SER A 468 -17.41 -31.87 9.44
CA SER A 468 -17.96 -32.35 8.17
C SER A 468 -19.04 -33.39 8.41
N LYS A 469 -20.12 -33.27 7.64
CA LYS A 469 -21.30 -34.15 7.68
C LYS A 469 -21.35 -35.09 6.47
N ARG A 470 -20.57 -34.81 5.42
CA ARG A 470 -20.59 -35.55 4.16
C ARG A 470 -19.50 -36.61 4.10
N PHE A 471 -19.64 -37.49 3.11
CA PHE A 471 -18.72 -38.58 2.80
C PHE A 471 -17.79 -38.22 1.63
N ASP A 472 -17.53 -36.91 1.46
CA ASP A 472 -16.84 -36.37 0.29
C ASP A 472 -15.32 -36.48 0.49
N VAL A 473 -14.68 -37.23 -0.42
CA VAL A 473 -13.29 -37.73 -0.28
C VAL A 473 -12.22 -36.66 -0.58
N GLU A 474 -12.63 -35.40 -0.68
CA GLU A 474 -11.80 -34.28 -1.17
C GLU A 474 -11.53 -33.23 -0.09
N ASP A 475 -12.16 -33.28 1.09
CA ASP A 475 -11.91 -32.32 2.18
C ASP A 475 -10.48 -32.47 2.73
N ASN A 476 -9.65 -31.45 2.52
CA ASN A 476 -8.26 -31.41 2.96
C ASN A 476 -7.78 -29.98 3.23
N PHE A 477 -6.92 -29.82 4.23
CA PHE A 477 -6.25 -28.54 4.50
C PHE A 477 -4.88 -28.76 5.15
N GLU A 478 -3.99 -27.80 4.91
CA GLU A 478 -2.65 -27.76 5.48
C GLU A 478 -2.34 -26.33 5.89
N LEU A 479 -2.33 -26.10 7.21
CA LEU A 479 -2.01 -24.81 7.81
C LEU A 479 -0.75 -24.93 8.67
N SER A 480 0.13 -23.95 8.58
CA SER A 480 1.23 -23.74 9.52
C SER A 480 0.88 -22.60 10.48
N TRP A 481 1.39 -22.64 11.71
CA TRP A 481 1.32 -21.51 12.62
C TRP A 481 2.70 -21.01 13.03
N ASN A 482 2.78 -19.70 13.29
CA ASN A 482 3.96 -19.02 13.80
C ASN A 482 3.60 -18.09 14.95
N THR A 483 4.44 -18.04 15.97
CA THR A 483 4.31 -17.10 17.09
C THR A 483 4.94 -15.77 16.71
N THR A 484 4.10 -14.76 16.54
CA THR A 484 4.52 -13.42 16.15
C THR A 484 4.31 -12.42 17.29
N ASN A 485 4.87 -11.22 17.14
CA ASN A 485 4.50 -10.11 18.00
C ASN A 485 3.04 -9.71 17.71
N PRO A 486 2.29 -9.24 18.71
CA PRO A 486 1.03 -8.55 18.46
C PRO A 486 1.31 -7.31 17.61
N GLU A 487 0.51 -7.11 16.57
CA GLU A 487 0.46 -5.89 15.78
C GLU A 487 -0.97 -5.36 15.86
N CYS A 488 -1.14 -4.12 16.31
CA CYS A 488 -2.42 -3.47 16.45
C CYS A 488 -2.27 -1.95 16.29
N GLY A 489 -3.30 -1.31 15.73
CA GLY A 489 -3.16 0.01 15.14
C GLY A 489 -3.57 0.01 13.67
N ASP A 490 -3.71 1.20 13.07
CA ASP A 490 -4.01 1.39 11.65
C ASP A 490 -3.65 2.82 11.19
N ILE A 491 -3.53 3.04 9.88
CA ILE A 491 -3.42 4.38 9.29
C ILE A 491 -4.73 4.70 8.58
N LEU A 492 -5.47 5.67 9.12
CA LEU A 492 -6.85 5.96 8.77
C LEU A 492 -6.93 7.29 8.02
N GLU A 493 -7.05 7.20 6.69
CA GLU A 493 -7.19 8.36 5.81
C GLU A 493 -8.66 8.56 5.40
N GLY A 494 -9.20 9.75 5.64
CA GLY A 494 -10.53 10.13 5.14
C GLY A 494 -11.34 10.99 6.10
N ASN A 495 -12.47 11.52 5.63
CA ASN A 495 -13.26 12.50 6.38
C ASN A 495 -14.10 11.91 7.54
N TYR A 496 -14.16 10.59 7.68
CA TYR A 496 -14.80 9.91 8.78
C TYR A 496 -14.26 8.49 8.91
N GLY A 497 -14.39 7.89 10.09
CA GLY A 497 -14.05 6.49 10.30
C GLY A 497 -14.42 6.00 11.69
N THR A 498 -14.16 4.73 11.96
CA THR A 498 -14.50 4.04 13.20
C THR A 498 -13.31 3.25 13.68
N ILE A 499 -13.01 3.36 14.97
CA ILE A 499 -11.92 2.64 15.62
C ILE A 499 -12.55 1.83 16.75
N GLN A 500 -12.38 0.51 16.67
CA GLN A 500 -12.82 -0.42 17.69
C GLN A 500 -11.68 -1.36 18.06
N TYR A 501 -11.43 -1.49 19.36
CA TYR A 501 -10.48 -2.44 19.90
C TYR A 501 -11.04 -3.09 21.17
N PRO A 502 -11.11 -4.44 21.26
CA PRO A 502 -10.75 -5.42 20.23
C PRO A 502 -11.66 -5.43 18.99
N PRO A 503 -11.14 -5.74 17.78
CA PRO A 503 -11.93 -5.71 16.54
C PRO A 503 -13.14 -6.65 16.54
N ASN A 504 -13.01 -7.82 17.18
CA ASN A 504 -14.06 -8.84 17.27
C ASN A 504 -14.95 -8.69 18.52
N GLY A 505 -14.75 -7.64 19.31
CA GLY A 505 -15.30 -7.49 20.67
C GLY A 505 -14.65 -8.45 21.68
N GLY A 506 -15.08 -8.37 22.93
CA GLY A 506 -14.48 -9.10 24.06
C GLY A 506 -13.52 -8.21 24.87
N LEU A 507 -12.80 -8.83 25.81
CA LEU A 507 -11.85 -8.11 26.69
C LEU A 507 -10.55 -7.83 25.94
N TYR A 508 -9.94 -6.64 26.07
CA TYR A 508 -8.64 -6.41 25.42
C TYR A 508 -7.56 -7.35 25.98
N PRO A 509 -6.59 -7.80 25.16
CA PRO A 509 -5.49 -8.61 25.68
C PRO A 509 -4.53 -7.78 26.55
N PRO A 510 -3.87 -8.38 27.54
CA PRO A 510 -2.83 -7.73 28.33
C PRO A 510 -1.51 -7.57 27.55
N ASN A 511 -0.69 -6.59 27.94
CA ASN A 511 0.58 -6.20 27.32
C ASN A 511 0.36 -5.88 25.82
N ARG A 512 -0.43 -4.85 25.55
CA ARG A 512 -0.71 -4.37 24.19
C ARG A 512 -0.35 -2.89 24.10
N ASP A 513 0.36 -2.55 23.03
CA ASP A 513 0.69 -1.20 22.62
C ASP A 513 0.21 -1.04 21.19
N CYS A 514 -0.88 -0.30 21.00
CA CYS A 514 -1.55 -0.14 19.72
C CYS A 514 -1.58 1.33 19.31
N TYR A 515 -1.25 1.63 18.05
CA TYR A 515 -1.14 3.01 17.55
C TYR A 515 -1.98 3.24 16.31
N TRP A 516 -2.96 4.14 16.37
CA TRP A 516 -3.71 4.58 15.19
C TRP A 516 -3.29 5.98 14.77
N LEU A 517 -2.99 6.17 13.49
CA LEU A 517 -2.71 7.48 12.90
C LEU A 517 -3.92 7.90 12.06
N VAL A 518 -4.61 8.95 12.47
CA VAL A 518 -5.80 9.47 11.78
C VAL A 518 -5.45 10.74 11.03
N ASN A 519 -5.63 10.72 9.71
CA ASN A 519 -5.28 11.82 8.81
C ASN A 519 -6.54 12.37 8.10
N VAL A 520 -6.79 13.67 8.25
CA VAL A 520 -7.80 14.41 7.46
C VAL A 520 -7.12 15.46 6.57
N LYS A 521 -7.90 16.23 5.79
CA LYS A 521 -7.33 17.32 4.99
C LYS A 521 -6.80 18.43 5.89
N LEU A 522 -5.69 19.06 5.50
CA LEU A 522 -5.02 20.16 6.23
C LEU A 522 -5.90 21.38 6.59
N SER A 523 -7.05 21.55 5.94
CA SER A 523 -8.03 22.62 6.25
C SER A 523 -9.16 22.14 7.20
N GLN A 524 -8.99 20.98 7.82
CA GLN A 524 -9.98 20.32 8.67
C GLN A 524 -9.31 19.84 9.97
N ARG A 525 -10.11 19.68 11.02
CA ARG A 525 -9.70 19.09 12.30
C ARG A 525 -10.49 17.81 12.53
N ILE A 526 -10.04 17.00 13.48
CA ILE A 526 -10.61 15.69 13.77
C ILE A 526 -11.44 15.80 15.05
N GLN A 527 -12.75 15.55 14.94
CA GLN A 527 -13.62 15.41 16.11
C GLN A 527 -13.91 13.92 16.36
N PHE A 528 -13.49 13.43 17.52
CA PHE A 528 -13.73 12.09 18.03
C PHE A 528 -15.00 12.05 18.88
N HIS A 529 -15.86 11.08 18.61
CA HIS A 529 -17.06 10.78 19.38
C HIS A 529 -16.91 9.38 19.99
N PHE A 530 -17.05 9.29 21.31
CA PHE A 530 -16.85 8.06 22.05
C PHE A 530 -18.18 7.32 22.22
N SER A 531 -18.36 6.20 21.51
CA SER A 531 -19.55 5.36 21.65
C SER A 531 -19.48 4.51 22.92
N SER A 532 -18.30 3.93 23.19
CA SER A 532 -18.01 3.25 24.45
C SER A 532 -16.52 3.32 24.77
N VAL A 533 -16.18 3.61 26.02
CA VAL A 533 -14.82 3.43 26.59
C VAL A 533 -14.99 2.62 27.88
N LYS A 534 -14.35 1.46 27.91
CA LYS A 534 -14.40 0.42 28.94
C LYS A 534 -12.99 -0.09 29.18
N LEU A 535 -12.27 0.69 29.99
CA LEU A 535 -10.90 0.44 30.42
C LEU A 535 -10.86 0.24 31.92
N GLU A 536 -9.84 -0.46 32.41
CA GLU A 536 -9.55 -0.52 33.84
C GLU A 536 -9.43 0.90 34.42
N ASN A 537 -10.06 1.10 35.58
CA ASN A 537 -10.13 2.40 36.24
C ASN A 537 -8.93 2.63 37.17
N HIS A 538 -7.93 3.35 36.70
CA HIS A 538 -6.79 3.78 37.54
C HIS A 538 -6.76 5.28 37.82
N LYS A 539 -6.12 5.70 38.92
CA LYS A 539 -6.11 7.12 39.34
C LYS A 539 -5.12 8.01 38.57
N THR A 540 -4.17 7.39 37.88
CA THR A 540 -2.97 8.04 37.33
C THR A 540 -2.77 7.76 35.85
N CYS A 541 -3.57 6.86 35.26
CA CYS A 541 -3.43 6.37 33.89
C CYS A 541 -2.08 5.72 33.55
N ASP A 542 -1.31 5.23 34.53
CA ASP A 542 -0.01 4.57 34.30
C ASP A 542 -0.11 3.09 33.87
N PHE A 543 -1.32 2.52 33.80
CA PHE A 543 -1.60 1.10 33.55
C PHE A 543 -2.36 0.99 32.23
N ASP A 544 -3.66 0.67 32.25
CA ASP A 544 -4.47 0.69 31.03
C ASP A 544 -4.90 2.11 30.67
N PHE A 545 -4.53 2.59 29.48
CA PHE A 545 -4.87 3.94 29.02
C PHE A 545 -5.10 4.04 27.51
N LEU A 546 -5.87 5.06 27.13
CA LEU A 546 -6.09 5.49 25.76
C LEU A 546 -5.77 6.98 25.64
N ASP A 547 -4.63 7.28 25.03
CA ASP A 547 -4.10 8.63 24.82
C ASP A 547 -4.37 9.13 23.41
N PHE A 548 -4.55 10.45 23.29
CA PHE A 548 -4.71 11.17 22.03
C PHE A 548 -3.63 12.25 21.92
N TYR A 549 -2.87 12.22 20.84
CA TYR A 549 -1.73 13.10 20.57
C TYR A 549 -1.94 13.89 19.28
N ASP A 550 -1.73 15.20 19.32
CA ASP A 550 -1.86 16.09 18.16
C ASP A 550 -0.54 16.18 17.36
N GLY A 551 -0.62 15.94 16.06
CA GLY A 551 0.50 16.08 15.12
C GLY A 551 1.71 15.15 15.38
N SER A 552 2.85 15.51 14.77
CA SER A 552 4.09 14.70 14.81
C SER A 552 4.87 14.81 16.13
N LEU A 553 4.54 15.79 16.97
CA LEU A 553 5.31 16.17 18.17
C LEU A 553 4.79 15.53 19.47
N TRP A 554 3.85 14.59 19.39
CA TRP A 554 3.30 13.87 20.55
C TRP A 554 2.74 14.82 21.63
N HIS A 555 2.01 15.87 21.22
CA HIS A 555 1.33 16.75 22.16
C HIS A 555 0.04 16.10 22.70
N LEU A 556 0.04 15.71 23.98
CA LEU A 556 -1.09 15.00 24.61
C LEU A 556 -2.33 15.90 24.76
N LEU A 557 -3.37 15.61 23.99
CA LEU A 557 -4.69 16.26 24.04
C LEU A 557 -5.56 15.73 25.19
N ALA A 558 -5.56 14.41 25.38
CA ALA A 558 -6.37 13.73 26.38
C ALA A 558 -5.80 12.34 26.69
N SER A 559 -5.98 11.89 27.93
CA SER A 559 -5.69 10.54 28.38
C SER A 559 -6.93 9.98 29.09
N TYR A 560 -7.33 8.75 28.76
CA TYR A 560 -8.48 8.06 29.36
C TYR A 560 -8.06 6.71 29.94
N CYS A 561 -8.30 6.52 31.24
CA CYS A 561 -8.04 5.28 31.97
C CYS A 561 -9.21 4.93 32.92
N ASN A 562 -10.44 5.02 32.40
CA ASN A 562 -11.64 4.66 33.15
C ASN A 562 -12.81 4.31 32.22
N SER A 563 -13.88 3.81 32.85
CA SER A 563 -15.08 3.27 32.19
C SER A 563 -16.18 4.34 31.92
N THR A 564 -15.85 5.64 31.96
CA THR A 564 -16.79 6.75 31.69
C THR A 564 -16.88 7.05 30.19
N GLN A 565 -17.99 7.64 29.74
CA GLN A 565 -18.16 8.07 28.35
C GLN A 565 -17.69 9.53 28.20
N PRO A 566 -16.56 9.82 27.52
CA PRO A 566 -16.06 11.18 27.41
C PRO A 566 -16.92 12.06 26.51
N SER A 567 -16.88 13.37 26.73
CA SER A 567 -17.38 14.35 25.75
C SER A 567 -16.56 14.30 24.45
N PRO A 568 -17.13 14.69 23.30
CA PRO A 568 -16.40 14.71 22.04
C PRO A 568 -15.10 15.50 22.13
N LEU A 569 -13.98 14.89 21.71
CA LEU A 569 -12.66 15.50 21.68
C LEU A 569 -12.42 16.08 20.29
N THR A 570 -11.93 17.31 20.18
CA THR A 570 -11.59 17.93 18.89
C THR A 570 -10.12 18.28 18.86
N SER A 571 -9.38 17.80 17.85
CA SER A 571 -7.96 18.13 17.66
C SER A 571 -7.74 19.59 17.28
N THR A 572 -6.51 20.07 17.44
CA THR A 572 -6.08 21.35 16.87
C THR A 572 -5.51 21.17 15.46
N THR A 573 -4.85 20.04 15.16
CA THR A 573 -4.27 19.75 13.84
C THR A 573 -5.15 18.87 12.96
N SER A 574 -4.69 18.63 11.73
CA SER A 574 -5.27 17.70 10.77
C SER A 574 -4.86 16.22 10.96
N THR A 575 -4.01 15.92 11.95
CA THR A 575 -3.39 14.61 12.14
C THR A 575 -3.36 14.23 13.63
N VAL A 576 -3.93 13.08 14.02
CA VAL A 576 -3.91 12.62 15.41
C VAL A 576 -3.37 11.21 15.54
N ILE A 577 -2.45 11.01 16.49
CA ILE A 577 -1.98 9.70 16.92
C ILE A 577 -2.78 9.28 18.16
N ILE A 578 -3.36 8.09 18.13
CA ILE A 578 -4.06 7.48 19.26
C ILE A 578 -3.22 6.31 19.74
N HIS A 579 -2.85 6.31 21.03
CA HIS A 579 -2.09 5.23 21.65
C HIS A 579 -2.94 4.53 22.70
N PHE A 580 -3.19 3.23 22.51
CA PHE A 580 -3.74 2.37 23.54
C PHE A 580 -2.63 1.54 24.18
N HIS A 581 -2.55 1.57 25.51
CA HIS A 581 -1.67 0.72 26.31
C HIS A 581 -2.49 -0.18 27.25
N SER A 582 -2.06 -1.41 27.46
CA SER A 582 -2.55 -2.30 28.52
C SER A 582 -1.43 -3.03 29.25
N ASP A 583 -1.59 -3.20 30.57
CA ASP A 583 -0.60 -3.82 31.44
C ASP A 583 -0.71 -5.37 31.46
N ASN A 584 -0.17 -6.06 32.48
CA ASN A 584 -0.22 -7.51 32.59
C ASN A 584 -1.33 -8.09 33.51
N ILE A 585 -2.21 -7.26 34.07
CA ILE A 585 -3.21 -7.62 35.09
C ILE A 585 -4.57 -6.98 34.74
N SER A 586 -5.61 -7.81 34.64
CA SER A 586 -6.99 -7.36 34.39
C SER A 586 -7.18 -6.72 33.00
N SER A 587 -8.45 -6.63 32.58
CA SER A 587 -8.89 -6.24 31.24
C SER A 587 -10.40 -5.97 31.23
N ASP A 588 -10.86 -5.03 30.42
CA ASP A 588 -12.29 -4.68 30.23
C ASP A 588 -12.63 -4.68 28.71
N LEU A 589 -13.85 -4.32 28.32
CA LEU A 589 -14.39 -4.46 26.95
C LEU A 589 -13.75 -3.54 25.89
N GLY A 590 -12.77 -2.72 26.26
CA GLY A 590 -12.01 -1.86 25.36
C GLY A 590 -12.79 -0.63 24.93
N PHE A 591 -12.67 -0.24 23.66
CA PHE A 591 -13.29 1.00 23.18
C PHE A 591 -13.84 0.87 21.76
N HIS A 592 -14.88 1.67 21.52
CA HIS A 592 -15.46 1.93 20.21
C HIS A 592 -15.69 3.44 20.11
N LEU A 593 -15.05 4.06 19.13
CA LEU A 593 -15.15 5.49 18.87
C LEU A 593 -15.20 5.75 17.36
N THR A 594 -15.82 6.85 16.99
CA THR A 594 -15.86 7.33 15.60
C THR A 594 -15.17 8.68 15.52
N TYR A 595 -14.57 8.97 14.37
CA TYR A 595 -14.00 10.28 14.10
C TYR A 595 -14.68 10.91 12.88
N SER A 596 -14.73 12.23 12.85
CA SER A 596 -15.22 13.01 11.72
C SER A 596 -14.36 14.24 11.48
N ALA A 597 -14.19 14.61 10.21
CA ALA A 597 -13.47 15.80 9.81
C ALA A 597 -14.39 17.02 9.93
N VAL A 598 -14.20 17.80 11.00
CA VAL A 598 -14.89 19.07 11.21
C VAL A 598 -14.15 20.20 10.49
N PRO A 599 -14.82 21.30 10.10
CA PRO A 599 -14.14 22.46 9.55
C PRO A 599 -13.00 22.96 10.45
N GLY A 600 -11.88 23.36 9.82
CA GLY A 600 -10.86 24.16 10.47
C GLY A 600 -11.42 25.50 10.98
N VAL A 601 -10.59 26.30 11.63
CA VAL A 601 -10.94 27.70 11.88
C VAL A 601 -10.91 28.45 10.54
N ASP A 602 -11.84 29.39 10.30
CA ASP A 602 -11.85 30.17 9.06
C ASP A 602 -10.52 30.93 8.89
N GLY A 603 -9.83 30.67 7.77
CA GLY A 603 -8.49 31.18 7.50
C GLY A 603 -7.32 30.37 8.07
N CYS A 604 -7.57 29.25 8.76
CA CYS A 604 -6.55 28.40 9.38
C CYS A 604 -6.24 27.15 8.53
N GLY A 605 -5.02 27.08 8.00
CA GLY A 605 -4.48 25.91 7.30
C GLY A 605 -5.01 25.64 5.89
N GLY A 606 -4.57 24.52 5.31
CA GLY A 606 -4.99 24.00 4.01
C GLY A 606 -3.86 23.76 3.00
N THR A 607 -4.17 23.06 1.90
CA THR A 607 -3.23 22.83 0.80
C THR A 607 -3.35 23.95 -0.24
N LEU A 608 -2.22 24.59 -0.53
CA LEU A 608 -2.09 25.75 -1.41
C LEU A 608 -1.35 25.31 -2.69
N THR A 609 -2.09 25.09 -3.77
CA THR A 609 -1.57 24.51 -5.03
C THR A 609 -1.50 25.49 -6.22
N ALA A 610 -1.89 26.75 -6.03
CA ALA A 610 -1.77 27.76 -7.08
C ALA A 610 -0.30 28.16 -7.27
N GLU A 611 0.08 28.66 -8.44
CA GLU A 611 1.45 29.16 -8.66
C GLU A 611 1.79 30.40 -7.82
N LYS A 612 0.77 31.10 -7.31
CA LYS A 612 0.89 32.21 -6.37
C LYS A 612 -0.36 32.32 -5.53
N GLY A 613 -0.23 32.80 -4.31
CA GLY A 613 -1.37 33.07 -3.45
C GLY A 613 -1.00 33.83 -2.19
N THR A 614 -2.00 34.08 -1.36
CA THR A 614 -1.86 34.79 -0.07
C THR A 614 -2.66 34.05 0.99
N PHE A 615 -2.10 33.94 2.19
CA PHE A 615 -2.75 33.41 3.38
C PHE A 615 -2.34 34.25 4.59
N ASN A 616 -3.08 34.15 5.69
CA ASN A 616 -2.88 34.96 6.89
C ASN A 616 -3.19 34.14 8.13
N SER A 617 -2.69 34.58 9.29
CA SER A 617 -3.13 34.04 10.58
C SER A 617 -4.64 34.30 10.78
N PRO A 618 -5.38 33.41 11.47
CA PRO A 618 -6.77 33.64 11.84
C PRO A 618 -6.97 34.87 12.73
N ASN A 619 -8.20 35.40 12.79
CA ASN A 619 -8.52 36.51 13.68
C ASN A 619 -8.68 36.03 15.14
N THR A 620 -7.76 36.43 16.01
CA THR A 620 -7.65 36.00 17.41
C THR A 620 -8.85 36.41 18.28
N GLU A 621 -9.55 37.50 17.94
CA GLU A 621 -10.72 38.00 18.70
C GLU A 621 -11.94 37.04 18.74
N SER A 622 -11.90 35.93 17.99
CA SER A 622 -13.06 35.06 17.74
C SER A 622 -13.10 33.76 18.57
N PHE A 623 -12.02 33.41 19.27
CA PHE A 623 -11.85 32.12 19.97
C PHE A 623 -11.13 32.30 21.32
N ASN A 624 -11.17 31.29 22.20
CA ASN A 624 -10.61 31.33 23.57
C ASN A 624 -9.61 30.18 23.86
N ASN A 625 -9.15 29.47 22.84
CA ASN A 625 -8.34 28.25 22.97
C ASN A 625 -7.03 28.37 22.17
N GLU A 626 -6.05 27.51 22.49
CA GLU A 626 -4.85 27.28 21.67
C GLU A 626 -5.24 26.79 20.27
N ILE A 627 -4.58 27.33 19.24
CA ILE A 627 -4.83 27.01 17.82
C ILE A 627 -3.50 26.71 17.13
N THR A 628 -3.49 25.60 16.38
CA THR A 628 -2.45 25.28 15.41
C THR A 628 -3.05 25.37 13.99
N CYS A 629 -2.34 26.02 13.06
CA CYS A 629 -2.72 26.12 11.66
C CYS A 629 -1.61 25.58 10.75
N GLU A 630 -1.97 24.73 9.79
CA GLU A 630 -1.03 23.97 8.96
C GLU A 630 -1.28 24.24 7.48
N TRP A 631 -0.37 24.94 6.81
CA TRP A 631 -0.44 25.15 5.36
C TRP A 631 0.63 24.34 4.64
N LEU A 632 0.21 23.57 3.64
CA LEU A 632 1.12 22.93 2.70
C LEU A 632 1.06 23.68 1.36
N ILE A 633 2.11 24.42 1.04
CA ILE A 633 2.30 24.96 -0.30
C ILE A 633 2.90 23.85 -1.16
N GLN A 634 2.22 23.44 -2.21
CA GLN A 634 2.64 22.36 -3.11
C GLN A 634 2.48 22.81 -4.56
N ILE A 635 3.60 23.12 -5.19
CA ILE A 635 3.66 23.58 -6.59
C ILE A 635 4.21 22.46 -7.50
N HIS A 636 4.30 22.76 -8.80
CA HIS A 636 4.77 21.80 -9.79
C HIS A 636 6.20 21.31 -9.50
N VAL A 637 6.49 20.07 -9.91
CA VAL A 637 7.82 19.46 -9.80
C VAL A 637 8.86 20.33 -10.53
N GLU A 638 10.06 20.42 -9.96
CA GLU A 638 11.22 21.24 -10.39
C GLU A 638 11.17 22.75 -10.07
N ASP A 639 10.01 23.34 -9.76
CA ASP A 639 9.95 24.72 -9.26
C ASP A 639 10.20 24.81 -7.74
N LYS A 640 10.59 26.00 -7.26
CA LYS A 640 10.76 26.32 -5.84
C LYS A 640 9.73 27.35 -5.39
N ILE A 641 9.62 27.58 -4.09
CA ILE A 641 8.63 28.47 -3.48
C ILE A 641 9.39 29.64 -2.85
N ILE A 642 9.05 30.86 -3.27
CA ILE A 642 9.36 32.06 -2.49
C ILE A 642 8.15 32.34 -1.58
N LEU A 643 8.41 32.55 -0.28
CA LEU A 643 7.38 32.88 0.72
C LEU A 643 7.70 34.23 1.36
N HIS A 644 6.95 35.27 1.00
CA HIS A 644 7.15 36.62 1.50
C HIS A 644 6.12 36.99 2.58
N PHE A 645 6.58 37.43 3.75
CA PHE A 645 5.71 37.99 4.79
C PHE A 645 5.64 39.51 4.64
N SER A 646 4.45 40.02 4.32
CA SER A 646 4.18 41.46 4.17
C SER A 646 3.74 42.12 5.49
N GLN A 647 3.32 41.32 6.46
CA GLN A 647 3.06 41.70 7.85
C GLN A 647 3.46 40.53 8.74
N PHE A 648 4.14 40.81 9.87
CA PHE A 648 4.50 39.81 10.88
C PHE A 648 4.55 40.46 12.27
N GLU A 649 3.48 40.33 13.05
CA GLU A 649 3.38 40.78 14.44
C GLU A 649 2.81 39.66 15.32
N LEU A 650 3.69 38.94 16.02
CA LEU A 650 3.36 37.87 16.97
C LEU A 650 3.87 38.20 18.38
N GLU A 651 3.43 37.46 19.39
CA GLU A 651 4.04 37.52 20.72
C GLU A 651 5.53 37.13 20.66
N HIS A 652 6.37 37.88 21.36
CA HIS A 652 7.82 37.65 21.42
C HIS A 652 8.20 36.94 22.72
N ASP A 653 8.79 35.75 22.60
CA ASP A 653 9.52 35.07 23.66
C ASP A 653 10.91 34.60 23.20
N ALA A 654 11.85 34.41 24.13
CA ALA A 654 13.22 33.97 23.87
C ALA A 654 13.33 32.58 23.20
N LYS A 655 12.26 31.78 23.21
CA LYS A 655 12.16 30.48 22.53
C LYS A 655 10.92 30.36 21.63
N CYS A 656 10.15 31.44 21.43
CA CYS A 656 8.86 31.40 20.74
C CYS A 656 7.86 30.37 21.32
N GLU A 657 7.81 30.21 22.65
CA GLU A 657 6.94 29.21 23.30
C GLU A 657 5.43 29.54 23.24
N PHE A 658 5.03 30.82 23.10
CA PHE A 658 3.62 31.27 23.10
C PHE A 658 3.01 31.38 21.69
N GLU A 659 3.64 32.15 20.80
CA GLU A 659 3.27 32.24 19.38
C GLU A 659 4.50 31.96 18.52
N SER A 660 4.35 31.13 17.49
CA SER A 660 5.42 30.87 16.53
C SER A 660 4.91 30.49 15.15
N VAL A 661 5.70 30.85 14.12
CA VAL A 661 5.58 30.32 12.76
C VAL A 661 6.82 29.50 12.45
N SER A 662 6.65 28.18 12.33
CA SER A 662 7.68 27.22 11.92
C SER A 662 7.56 26.90 10.44
N ILE A 663 8.68 26.92 9.71
CA ILE A 663 8.71 26.74 8.25
C ILE A 663 9.67 25.61 7.89
N TYR A 664 9.17 24.58 7.21
CA TYR A 664 9.90 23.36 6.87
C TYR A 664 10.00 23.20 5.35
N ASP A 665 11.21 22.93 4.84
CA ASP A 665 11.50 22.75 3.42
C ASP A 665 11.07 21.35 2.96
N GLY A 666 9.77 21.14 2.81
CA GLY A 666 9.17 19.87 2.42
C GLY A 666 7.67 19.86 2.61
N ASN A 667 7.09 18.67 2.78
CA ASN A 667 5.64 18.47 2.83
C ASN A 667 5.05 18.25 4.23
N ASN A 668 5.88 18.18 5.28
CA ASN A 668 5.48 17.96 6.68
C ASN A 668 6.61 18.39 7.65
N GLU A 669 6.37 18.22 8.96
CA GLU A 669 7.31 18.56 10.05
C GLU A 669 8.59 17.70 10.11
N ALA A 670 8.63 16.56 9.40
CA ALA A 670 9.82 15.71 9.32
C ALA A 670 10.84 16.20 8.27
N ALA A 671 10.51 17.25 7.52
CA ALA A 671 11.41 17.92 6.61
C ALA A 671 12.36 18.90 7.33
N ASP A 672 13.36 19.39 6.60
CA ASP A 672 14.38 20.29 7.15
C ASP A 672 13.75 21.63 7.62
N LEU A 673 13.83 21.93 8.92
CA LEU A 673 13.35 23.20 9.48
C LEU A 673 14.23 24.36 8.97
N ILE A 674 13.63 25.27 8.20
CA ILE A 674 14.28 26.51 7.74
C ILE A 674 14.43 27.49 8.91
N GLY A 675 13.40 27.58 9.74
CA GLY A 675 13.40 28.40 10.95
C GLY A 675 12.06 28.43 11.67
N GLU A 676 12.10 28.85 12.93
CA GLU A 676 10.95 29.18 13.76
C GLU A 676 11.02 30.66 14.12
N TYR A 677 9.91 31.38 13.93
CA TYR A 677 9.86 32.85 13.96
C TYR A 677 8.75 33.34 14.89
N CYS A 678 9.04 34.35 15.70
CA CYS A 678 8.08 35.03 16.58
C CYS A 678 8.45 36.50 16.80
N GLY A 679 7.61 37.27 17.51
CA GLY A 679 7.81 38.71 17.65
C GLY A 679 7.47 39.52 16.39
N THR A 680 8.21 40.61 16.16
CA THR A 680 7.96 41.56 15.07
C THR A 680 9.14 41.64 14.11
N GLU A 681 8.91 41.34 12.83
CA GLU A 681 9.92 41.42 11.77
C GLU A 681 9.42 42.29 10.61
N GLU A 682 10.21 43.27 10.18
CA GLU A 682 9.73 44.24 9.18
C GLU A 682 9.55 43.62 7.79
N LYS A 683 10.40 42.66 7.38
CA LYS A 683 10.29 41.87 6.12
C LYS A 683 11.02 40.53 6.21
N LEU A 684 10.29 39.41 6.24
CA LEU A 684 10.85 38.06 6.11
C LEU A 684 10.59 37.50 4.71
N THR A 685 11.59 36.88 4.07
CA THR A 685 11.44 36.24 2.75
C THR A 685 12.09 34.86 2.70
N ILE A 686 11.21 33.87 2.65
CA ILE A 686 11.36 32.44 2.38
C ILE A 686 11.96 32.10 1.01
N ILE A 687 12.97 31.24 0.85
CA ILE A 687 13.19 30.52 -0.41
C ILE A 687 13.37 29.03 -0.11
N SER A 688 12.48 28.17 -0.63
CA SER A 688 12.59 26.71 -0.49
C SER A 688 13.66 26.12 -1.41
N THR A 689 14.19 24.95 -1.07
CA THR A 689 14.98 24.14 -2.01
C THR A 689 14.12 23.15 -2.79
N LYS A 690 12.92 22.80 -2.27
CA LYS A 690 11.98 21.83 -2.85
C LYS A 690 10.72 22.51 -3.40
N ASN A 691 9.91 21.77 -4.16
CA ASN A 691 8.61 22.21 -4.69
C ASN A 691 7.45 22.14 -3.67
N THR A 692 7.78 21.87 -2.41
CA THR A 692 6.86 21.81 -1.27
C THR A 692 7.42 22.61 -0.11
N LEU A 693 6.56 23.36 0.57
CA LEU A 693 6.91 24.12 1.77
C LEU A 693 5.77 23.98 2.78
N PHE A 694 6.09 23.48 3.98
CA PHE A 694 5.13 23.28 5.05
C PHE A 694 5.29 24.39 6.08
N VAL A 695 4.19 25.08 6.39
CA VAL A 695 4.15 26.25 7.28
C VAL A 695 3.19 25.95 8.42
N LYS A 696 3.70 25.96 9.65
CA LYS A 696 2.93 25.72 10.87
C LYS A 696 2.89 26.99 11.70
N TYR A 697 1.69 27.46 12.06
CA TYR A 697 1.49 28.53 13.02
C TYR A 697 0.89 27.96 14.30
N ARG A 698 1.39 28.38 15.47
CA ARG A 698 0.84 28.06 16.78
C ARG A 698 0.61 29.33 17.58
N THR A 699 -0.48 29.40 18.32
CA THR A 699 -0.81 30.49 19.27
C THR A 699 -1.59 29.95 20.46
N ASP A 700 -1.22 30.38 21.67
CA ASP A 700 -1.98 30.13 22.91
C ASP A 700 -3.21 31.04 23.06
N ASN A 701 -3.31 32.08 22.24
CA ASN A 701 -4.35 33.11 22.22
C ASN A 701 -4.57 33.83 23.58
N VAL A 702 -3.53 33.91 24.42
CA VAL A 702 -3.57 34.63 25.71
C VAL A 702 -3.38 36.14 25.52
N ARG A 703 -2.73 36.57 24.43
CA ARG A 703 -2.56 37.98 24.03
C ARG A 703 -2.81 38.17 22.54
N SER A 704 -3.70 39.09 22.17
CA SER A 704 -4.00 39.37 20.78
C SER A 704 -2.99 40.33 20.13
N HIS A 705 -2.20 39.81 19.19
CA HIS A 705 -1.39 40.58 18.25
C HIS A 705 -2.07 40.65 16.86
N LYS A 706 -1.53 41.45 15.92
CA LYS A 706 -2.13 41.57 14.56
C LYS A 706 -1.89 40.34 13.68
N GLY A 707 -1.03 39.41 14.11
CA GLY A 707 -0.70 38.22 13.34
C GLY A 707 0.12 38.52 12.10
N PHE A 708 0.08 37.62 11.12
CA PHE A 708 0.86 37.70 9.90
C PHE A 708 0.01 37.64 8.63
N VAL A 709 0.56 38.21 7.54
CA VAL A 709 0.07 38.05 6.17
C VAL A 709 1.24 37.59 5.32
N ALA A 710 1.07 36.43 4.69
CA ALA A 710 2.09 35.77 3.89
C ALA A 710 1.60 35.57 2.45
N SER A 711 2.44 35.91 1.48
CA SER A 711 2.22 35.66 0.06
C SER A 711 3.30 34.73 -0.47
N TYR A 712 2.94 33.76 -1.30
CA TYR A 712 3.89 32.83 -1.91
C TYR A 712 3.80 32.87 -3.43
N GLU A 713 4.91 32.56 -4.11
CA GLU A 713 4.99 32.44 -5.56
C GLU A 713 6.01 31.39 -6.02
N THR A 714 5.76 30.79 -7.19
CA THR A 714 6.69 29.89 -7.88
C THR A 714 7.95 30.62 -8.31
N TYR A 715 9.10 30.09 -7.94
CA TYR A 715 10.43 30.53 -8.35
C TYR A 715 11.11 29.43 -9.17
N CYS A 716 11.21 29.67 -10.47
CA CYS A 716 11.80 28.72 -11.42
C CYS A 716 13.32 28.95 -11.57
N GLY A 717 14.09 27.86 -11.46
CA GLY A 717 15.55 27.83 -11.59
C GLY A 717 16.32 27.68 -10.26
N GLY A 718 17.45 28.36 -10.14
CA GLY A 718 18.32 28.34 -8.97
C GLY A 718 19.82 28.25 -9.29
N VAL A 719 20.61 27.89 -8.27
CA VAL A 719 22.08 27.78 -8.36
C VAL A 719 22.50 26.33 -8.60
N TYR A 720 23.39 26.11 -9.57
CA TYR A 720 23.89 24.81 -10.02
C TYR A 720 25.41 24.75 -9.82
N THR A 721 25.88 23.94 -8.86
CA THR A 721 27.29 23.89 -8.45
C THR A 721 28.07 22.66 -8.94
N SER A 722 27.38 21.68 -9.52
CA SER A 722 27.99 20.44 -10.02
C SER A 722 28.83 20.68 -11.29
N ASN A 723 29.89 19.88 -11.50
CA ASN A 723 30.72 19.94 -12.71
C ASN A 723 30.02 19.44 -14.01
N ASN A 724 28.82 18.87 -13.87
CA ASN A 724 27.91 18.61 -14.97
C ASN A 724 26.47 18.66 -14.44
N GLY A 725 25.53 18.89 -15.33
CA GLY A 725 24.11 18.94 -14.98
C GLY A 725 23.23 19.26 -16.16
N TRP A 726 21.95 19.48 -15.88
CA TRP A 726 20.94 19.87 -16.85
C TRP A 726 19.86 20.70 -16.16
N PHE A 727 19.10 21.45 -16.95
CA PHE A 727 17.95 22.24 -16.52
C PHE A 727 16.96 22.41 -17.67
N GLN A 728 15.70 22.73 -17.35
CA GLN A 728 14.61 22.89 -18.30
C GLN A 728 13.83 24.17 -18.03
N SER A 729 13.12 24.68 -19.04
CA SER A 729 12.06 25.66 -18.83
C SER A 729 10.90 25.04 -18.05
N PRO A 730 10.13 25.81 -17.25
CA PRO A 730 8.97 25.28 -16.53
C PRO A 730 7.98 24.59 -17.48
N TYR A 731 7.36 23.52 -16.99
CA TYR A 731 6.42 22.64 -17.71
C TYR A 731 6.96 21.86 -18.93
N TYR A 732 8.23 21.99 -19.34
CA TYR A 732 8.78 21.22 -20.48
C TYR A 732 8.49 19.70 -20.33
N PRO A 733 7.96 19.01 -21.37
CA PRO A 733 7.79 19.45 -22.75
C PRO A 733 6.45 20.13 -23.08
N ASP A 734 5.57 20.33 -22.10
CA ASP A 734 4.34 21.12 -22.24
C ASP A 734 4.67 22.63 -22.32
N PRO A 735 3.72 23.48 -22.78
CA PRO A 735 4.00 24.90 -22.96
C PRO A 735 4.34 25.64 -21.67
N TYR A 736 5.36 26.50 -21.71
CA TYR A 736 5.79 27.27 -20.54
C TYR A 736 4.75 28.33 -20.10
N PRO A 737 4.85 28.87 -18.87
CA PRO A 737 3.89 29.83 -18.36
C PRO A 737 4.19 31.26 -18.83
N ALA A 738 3.12 32.07 -18.96
CA ALA A 738 3.19 33.49 -19.27
C ALA A 738 3.71 34.34 -18.09
N ASN A 739 4.35 35.48 -18.39
CA ASN A 739 4.84 36.48 -17.44
C ASN A 739 5.82 35.92 -16.38
N LYS A 740 6.68 34.97 -16.75
CA LYS A 740 7.68 34.37 -15.85
C LYS A 740 9.06 34.99 -16.06
N LYS A 741 9.86 34.97 -14.99
CA LYS A 741 11.31 35.24 -15.02
C LYS A 741 12.03 34.13 -14.25
N CYS A 742 12.60 33.16 -14.97
CA CYS A 742 13.39 32.08 -14.40
C CYS A 742 14.88 32.42 -14.46
N VAL A 743 15.63 32.08 -13.41
CA VAL A 743 17.07 32.38 -13.33
C VAL A 743 17.84 31.11 -13.00
N TYR A 744 18.73 30.71 -13.92
CA TYR A 744 19.61 29.55 -13.76
C TYR A 744 21.05 30.07 -13.65
N HIS A 745 21.64 29.95 -12.46
CA HIS A 745 23.00 30.37 -12.19
C HIS A 745 23.91 29.14 -12.07
N ILE A 746 24.76 28.91 -13.06
CA ILE A 746 25.74 27.81 -13.01
C ILE A 746 27.03 28.38 -12.45
N GLN A 747 27.45 27.89 -11.27
CA GLN A 747 28.63 28.37 -10.55
C GLN A 747 29.53 27.19 -10.18
N VAL A 748 30.61 26.99 -10.93
CA VAL A 748 31.53 25.85 -10.75
C VAL A 748 32.88 26.31 -10.19
N GLU A 749 33.70 25.35 -9.74
CA GLU A 749 35.00 25.65 -9.13
C GLU A 749 35.92 26.48 -10.07
N PRO A 750 36.66 27.48 -9.53
CA PRO A 750 37.59 28.29 -10.31
C PRO A 750 38.64 27.46 -11.08
N GLY A 751 38.96 27.89 -12.31
CA GLY A 751 39.85 27.16 -13.22
C GLY A 751 39.13 26.15 -14.13
N ASN A 752 37.81 26.00 -13.97
CA ASN A 752 36.93 25.33 -14.93
C ASN A 752 36.15 26.35 -15.78
N ILE A 753 35.84 25.98 -17.02
CA ILE A 753 34.89 26.68 -17.90
C ILE A 753 33.67 25.79 -18.17
N ILE A 754 32.56 26.38 -18.57
CA ILE A 754 31.26 25.73 -18.76
C ILE A 754 30.96 25.61 -20.26
N HIS A 755 30.72 24.38 -20.73
CA HIS A 755 30.08 24.11 -22.00
C HIS A 755 28.58 23.93 -21.78
N LEU A 756 27.76 24.82 -22.36
CA LEU A 756 26.30 24.77 -22.34
C LEU A 756 25.79 24.35 -23.72
N SER A 757 24.86 23.39 -23.75
CA SER A 757 24.25 22.89 -24.99
C SER A 757 22.75 22.70 -24.78
N PHE A 758 21.95 23.17 -25.72
CA PHE A 758 20.51 22.93 -25.74
C PHE A 758 20.23 21.61 -26.45
N THR A 759 19.40 20.75 -25.86
CA THR A 759 18.98 19.46 -26.44
C THR A 759 17.72 19.65 -27.30
N ASP A 760 16.75 20.41 -26.81
CA ASP A 760 15.56 20.93 -27.52
C ASP A 760 15.37 22.43 -27.21
N PHE A 761 14.74 23.18 -28.12
CA PHE A 761 14.53 24.62 -28.03
C PHE A 761 13.37 25.10 -28.92
N ASP A 762 12.31 25.60 -28.30
CA ASP A 762 11.06 26.06 -28.91
C ASP A 762 10.47 27.18 -28.05
N VAL A 763 11.02 28.39 -28.21
CA VAL A 763 10.58 29.63 -27.56
C VAL A 763 9.85 30.49 -28.60
N GLU A 764 8.95 31.41 -28.21
CA GLU A 764 8.35 32.37 -29.15
C GLU A 764 9.44 33.05 -30.00
N ASP A 765 9.15 33.29 -31.28
CA ASP A 765 10.02 34.03 -32.19
C ASP A 765 9.46 35.44 -32.37
N SER A 766 10.31 36.47 -32.28
CA SER A 766 9.89 37.87 -32.44
C SER A 766 10.51 38.48 -33.69
N TRP A 767 9.76 39.37 -34.35
CA TRP A 767 10.14 39.90 -35.68
C TRP A 767 11.51 40.63 -35.70
N PHE A 768 11.92 41.15 -34.55
CA PHE A 768 13.28 41.64 -34.29
C PHE A 768 13.67 41.31 -32.83
N GLY A 769 14.92 40.88 -32.63
CA GLY A 769 15.63 41.04 -31.35
C GLY A 769 15.26 40.17 -30.15
N CYS A 770 14.38 39.17 -30.29
CA CYS A 770 13.87 38.36 -29.16
C CYS A 770 13.25 39.24 -28.07
N GLU A 771 12.30 40.11 -28.43
CA GLU A 771 11.72 41.13 -27.53
C GLU A 771 10.59 40.62 -26.64
N ASN A 772 9.87 39.59 -27.07
CA ASN A 772 8.81 38.93 -26.30
C ASN A 772 9.44 37.88 -25.35
N ASP A 773 9.30 36.59 -25.65
CA ASP A 773 9.97 35.51 -24.92
C ASP A 773 11.43 35.33 -25.33
N PHE A 774 12.31 35.09 -24.35
CA PHE A 774 13.74 34.89 -24.63
C PHE A 774 14.51 34.17 -23.53
N VAL A 775 15.56 33.46 -23.94
CA VAL A 775 16.65 32.98 -23.08
C VAL A 775 17.87 33.87 -23.27
N GLU A 776 18.24 34.63 -22.25
CA GLU A 776 19.42 35.49 -22.21
C GLU A 776 20.55 34.81 -21.44
N ILE A 777 21.77 34.82 -21.98
CA ILE A 777 22.93 34.11 -21.41
C ILE A 777 24.09 35.08 -21.21
N ARG A 778 24.58 35.16 -19.98
CA ARG A 778 25.65 36.09 -19.56
C ARG A 778 26.82 35.34 -18.88
N GLU A 779 28.03 35.87 -19.06
CA GLU A 779 29.22 35.44 -18.31
C GLU A 779 29.38 36.26 -17.03
N GLY A 780 29.46 35.59 -15.87
CA GLY A 780 29.69 36.19 -14.56
C GLY A 780 28.61 35.88 -13.50
N HIS A 781 28.81 36.41 -12.30
CA HIS A 781 28.08 36.09 -11.07
C HIS A 781 26.68 36.73 -10.95
N GLN A 782 26.33 37.68 -11.82
CA GLN A 782 25.14 38.53 -11.66
C GLN A 782 24.54 38.95 -13.01
N GLU A 783 23.33 39.49 -12.97
CA GLU A 783 22.56 40.01 -14.12
C GLU A 783 23.29 41.11 -14.93
N ASN A 784 24.33 41.75 -14.36
CA ASN A 784 25.20 42.71 -15.08
C ASN A 784 26.33 42.06 -15.91
N GLY A 785 26.41 40.72 -15.94
CA GLY A 785 27.45 39.97 -16.65
C GLY A 785 27.49 40.20 -18.16
N THR A 786 28.62 39.85 -18.78
CA THR A 786 28.87 40.06 -20.22
C THR A 786 27.89 39.22 -21.03
N LEU A 787 27.04 39.88 -21.84
CA LEU A 787 26.05 39.21 -22.67
C LEU A 787 26.72 38.37 -23.77
N ILE A 788 26.50 37.05 -23.74
CA ILE A 788 26.89 36.13 -24.82
C ILE A 788 25.88 36.21 -25.96
N GLY A 789 24.59 36.23 -25.62
CA GLY A 789 23.51 36.28 -26.59
C GLY A 789 22.12 36.21 -25.94
N LYS A 790 21.12 36.60 -26.74
CA LYS A 790 19.70 36.53 -26.45
C LYS A 790 19.07 35.62 -27.50
N LEU A 791 18.35 34.59 -27.07
CA LEU A 791 17.93 33.45 -27.90
C LEU A 791 16.41 33.28 -27.84
N CYS A 792 15.79 33.03 -29.00
CA CYS A 792 14.35 32.84 -29.15
C CYS A 792 14.05 32.01 -30.42
N GLY A 793 12.78 31.70 -30.66
CA GLY A 793 12.35 30.87 -31.79
C GLY A 793 12.64 29.37 -31.66
N ARG A 794 12.61 28.66 -32.80
CA ARG A 794 12.64 27.18 -32.90
C ARG A 794 13.97 26.57 -33.38
N SER A 795 14.96 27.40 -33.64
CA SER A 795 16.27 26.93 -34.11
C SER A 795 17.16 26.61 -32.93
N ARG A 796 17.48 25.33 -32.74
CA ARG A 796 18.32 24.88 -31.62
C ARG A 796 19.67 25.63 -31.63
N PRO A 797 20.01 26.38 -30.56
CA PRO A 797 21.25 27.14 -30.47
C PRO A 797 22.49 26.27 -30.67
N GLN A 798 23.59 26.88 -31.14
CA GLN A 798 24.90 26.23 -31.13
C GLN A 798 25.41 26.09 -29.68
N MET A 799 26.30 25.13 -29.45
CA MET A 799 26.95 24.96 -28.14
C MET A 799 27.70 26.24 -27.74
N ILE A 800 27.47 26.70 -26.53
CA ILE A 800 28.10 27.87 -25.95
C ILE A 800 29.22 27.41 -25.01
N THR A 801 30.37 28.06 -25.09
CA THR A 801 31.50 27.81 -24.18
C THR A 801 31.84 29.11 -23.46
N SER A 802 31.77 29.09 -22.13
CA SER A 802 32.11 30.26 -21.31
C SER A 802 33.62 30.54 -21.29
N THR A 803 33.99 31.77 -20.95
CA THR A 803 35.38 32.16 -20.65
C THR A 803 35.71 32.12 -19.15
N VAL A 804 34.69 32.05 -18.30
CA VAL A 804 34.75 32.07 -16.82
C VAL A 804 34.02 30.87 -16.23
N ASN A 805 34.20 30.64 -14.92
CA ASN A 805 33.59 29.53 -14.17
C ASN A 805 32.10 29.75 -13.78
N GLU A 806 31.47 30.82 -14.29
CA GLU A 806 30.09 31.20 -13.91
C GLU A 806 29.27 31.65 -15.12
N LEU A 807 28.06 31.10 -15.27
CA LEU A 807 27.07 31.51 -16.27
C LEU A 807 25.76 31.92 -15.59
N TRP A 808 25.26 33.09 -15.93
CA TRP A 808 23.98 33.62 -15.49
C TRP A 808 22.99 33.59 -16.65
N ILE A 809 21.95 32.77 -16.52
CA ILE A 809 20.99 32.47 -17.58
C ILE A 809 19.60 32.91 -17.13
N ILE A 810 18.93 33.73 -17.93
CA ILE A 810 17.63 34.31 -17.59
C ILE A 810 16.64 33.92 -18.70
N PHE A 811 15.55 33.26 -18.33
CA PHE A 811 14.42 33.02 -19.22
C PHE A 811 13.28 33.95 -18.83
N VAL A 812 12.82 34.78 -19.77
CA VAL A 812 11.71 35.72 -19.58
C VAL A 812 10.61 35.39 -20.57
N THR A 813 9.35 35.43 -20.12
CA THR A 813 8.17 35.26 -20.96
C THR A 813 7.19 36.43 -20.82
N ASP A 814 6.45 36.73 -21.89
CA ASP A 814 5.43 37.78 -21.91
C ASP A 814 4.02 37.23 -21.61
N SER A 815 2.97 38.02 -21.85
CA SER A 815 1.57 37.64 -21.58
C SER A 815 0.91 36.73 -22.64
N THR A 816 1.63 36.34 -23.69
CA THR A 816 1.12 35.72 -24.91
C THR A 816 2.03 34.61 -25.46
N ILE A 817 1.52 33.86 -26.45
CA ILE A 817 2.19 32.83 -27.29
C ILE A 817 3.22 31.96 -26.54
N HIS A 818 2.73 30.90 -25.89
CA HIS A 818 3.57 29.96 -25.18
C HIS A 818 3.90 28.73 -26.05
N ASN A 819 5.19 28.47 -26.28
CA ASN A 819 5.70 27.27 -26.95
C ASN A 819 6.22 26.23 -25.93
N ARG A 820 6.74 25.09 -26.39
CA ARG A 820 7.19 23.96 -25.55
C ARG A 820 8.40 24.26 -24.64
N GLY A 821 9.12 25.36 -24.91
CA GLY A 821 10.29 25.76 -24.11
C GLY A 821 11.57 25.04 -24.51
N PHE A 822 12.44 24.76 -23.55
CA PHE A 822 13.78 24.23 -23.81
C PHE A 822 14.25 23.24 -22.74
N SER A 823 15.20 22.41 -23.17
CA SER A 823 16.00 21.56 -22.27
C SER A 823 17.47 21.78 -22.59
N ALA A 824 18.31 21.97 -21.56
CA ALA A 824 19.72 22.25 -21.70
C ALA A 824 20.57 21.38 -20.78
N ASN A 825 21.72 20.92 -21.29
CA ASN A 825 22.75 20.26 -20.51
C ASN A 825 24.02 21.09 -20.46
N TYR A 826 24.77 20.96 -19.37
CA TYR A 826 26.07 21.61 -19.23
C TYR A 826 27.13 20.66 -18.66
N SER A 827 28.38 20.92 -19.00
CA SER A 827 29.55 20.18 -18.51
C SER A 827 30.74 21.12 -18.37
N THR A 828 31.68 20.79 -17.48
CA THR A 828 32.89 21.59 -17.28
C THR A 828 34.13 21.03 -17.96
N VAL A 829 35.03 21.93 -18.35
CA VAL A 829 36.38 21.59 -18.80
C VAL A 829 37.39 22.33 -17.92
N ASN A 830 38.32 21.60 -17.32
CA ASN A 830 39.37 22.19 -16.50
C ASN A 830 40.44 22.83 -17.41
N VAL A 831 40.51 24.16 -17.41
CA VAL A 831 41.52 24.94 -18.15
C VAL A 831 42.74 25.30 -17.29
N GLY A 832 42.60 25.24 -15.97
CA GLY A 832 43.67 25.53 -15.01
C GLY A 832 44.18 26.96 -15.18
N CYS A 833 45.44 27.09 -15.61
CA CYS A 833 46.09 28.38 -15.91
C CYS A 833 45.99 28.82 -17.38
N GLY A 834 45.19 28.12 -18.20
CA GLY A 834 44.93 28.45 -19.60
C GLY A 834 43.70 29.34 -19.80
N GLY A 835 42.90 29.07 -20.84
CA GLY A 835 41.70 29.84 -21.16
C GLY A 835 41.15 29.61 -22.56
N VAL A 836 40.04 30.26 -22.93
CA VAL A 836 39.40 30.12 -24.25
C VAL A 836 39.80 31.28 -25.17
N MET A 837 40.24 30.93 -26.38
CA MET A 837 40.73 31.86 -27.39
C MET A 837 39.77 31.89 -28.58
N LYS A 838 38.90 32.91 -28.66
CA LYS A 838 37.82 33.03 -29.67
C LYS A 838 38.12 33.99 -30.84
N ASN A 839 39.28 34.66 -30.84
CA ASN A 839 39.65 35.61 -31.91
C ASN A 839 40.12 34.87 -33.17
N ASN A 840 40.05 35.51 -34.35
CA ASN A 840 40.59 34.93 -35.59
C ASN A 840 42.13 34.81 -35.59
N THR A 841 42.80 35.56 -34.73
CA THR A 841 44.24 35.48 -34.47
C THR A 841 44.54 35.73 -33.01
N GLY A 842 45.57 35.08 -32.47
CA GLY A 842 46.06 35.36 -31.12
C GLY A 842 47.36 34.65 -30.81
N VAL A 843 47.80 34.76 -29.55
CA VAL A 843 49.07 34.22 -29.06
C VAL A 843 48.82 33.42 -27.78
N ILE A 844 49.48 32.26 -27.67
CA ILE A 844 49.43 31.35 -26.53
C ILE A 844 50.83 31.33 -25.91
N THR A 845 50.90 31.73 -24.63
CA THR A 845 52.11 31.76 -23.81
C THR A 845 51.77 31.31 -22.39
N PRO A 846 52.66 30.57 -21.70
CA PRO A 846 52.46 30.26 -20.29
C PRO A 846 52.54 31.54 -19.43
N PRO A 847 51.82 31.61 -18.29
CA PRO A 847 51.97 32.72 -17.35
C PRO A 847 53.41 32.79 -16.81
N TYR A 848 53.89 34.00 -16.51
CA TYR A 848 55.29 34.31 -16.18
C TYR A 848 56.00 33.22 -15.33
N HIS A 849 57.14 32.73 -15.84
CA HIS A 849 57.87 31.53 -15.40
C HIS A 849 58.20 31.41 -13.88
N TRP A 850 58.11 32.51 -13.13
CA TRP A 850 58.52 32.64 -11.74
C TRP A 850 57.36 32.52 -10.73
N GLN A 851 56.10 32.38 -11.18
CA GLN A 851 54.91 32.30 -10.32
C GLN A 851 54.05 31.03 -10.51
N MET A 852 54.45 30.09 -11.36
CA MET A 852 53.67 28.86 -11.58
C MET A 852 53.84 27.84 -10.44
N PRO A 853 52.75 27.35 -9.80
CA PRO A 853 52.83 26.35 -8.74
C PRO A 853 53.22 24.95 -9.26
N TYR A 854 53.64 24.09 -8.34
CA TYR A 854 54.01 22.69 -8.63
C TYR A 854 52.83 21.92 -9.24
N ASN A 855 53.10 21.09 -10.26
CA ASN A 855 52.09 20.35 -11.05
C ASN A 855 51.06 21.22 -11.79
N ALA A 856 51.40 22.47 -12.16
CA ALA A 856 50.56 23.28 -13.03
C ALA A 856 50.28 22.61 -14.40
N SER A 857 49.01 22.64 -14.80
CA SER A 857 48.54 22.29 -16.14
C SER A 857 47.72 23.46 -16.68
N CYS A 858 48.12 24.02 -17.82
CA CYS A 858 47.36 25.06 -18.51
C CYS A 858 46.80 24.46 -19.80
N ASN A 859 45.48 24.54 -20.00
CA ASN A 859 44.85 24.13 -21.25
C ASN A 859 44.23 25.36 -21.94
N TRP A 860 44.67 25.65 -23.16
CA TRP A 860 44.06 26.66 -24.02
C TRP A 860 43.14 26.00 -25.03
N LEU A 861 41.90 26.46 -25.09
CA LEU A 861 40.92 26.03 -26.07
C LEU A 861 40.81 27.10 -27.16
N VAL A 862 41.38 26.85 -28.33
CA VAL A 862 41.26 27.76 -29.48
C VAL A 862 39.99 27.40 -30.23
N VAL A 863 39.10 28.38 -30.42
CA VAL A 863 37.79 28.20 -31.06
C VAL A 863 37.70 29.16 -32.25
N ALA A 864 37.70 28.60 -33.45
CA ALA A 864 37.47 29.30 -34.71
C ALA A 864 35.97 29.30 -35.07
N PRO A 865 35.50 30.29 -35.86
CA PRO A 865 34.15 30.27 -36.40
C PRO A 865 33.86 28.99 -37.21
N PRO A 866 32.59 28.51 -37.25
CA PRO A 866 32.20 27.38 -38.08
C PRO A 866 32.61 27.59 -39.55
N GLY A 867 33.24 26.58 -40.15
CA GLY A 867 33.79 26.66 -41.51
C GLY A 867 35.25 27.12 -41.59
N PHE A 868 35.91 27.40 -40.47
CA PHE A 868 37.34 27.68 -40.41
C PHE A 868 38.09 26.54 -39.70
N VAL A 869 39.37 26.34 -40.04
CA VAL A 869 40.32 25.53 -39.27
C VAL A 869 41.39 26.40 -38.62
N ILE A 870 42.07 25.89 -37.61
CA ILE A 870 43.06 26.61 -36.82
C ILE A 870 44.46 26.21 -37.26
N ARG A 871 45.32 27.18 -37.50
CA ARG A 871 46.74 26.98 -37.78
C ARG A 871 47.57 27.56 -36.65
N LEU A 872 48.41 26.73 -36.03
CA LEU A 872 49.39 27.12 -35.02
C LEU A 872 50.77 27.32 -35.67
N ASN A 873 51.40 28.44 -35.39
CA ASN A 873 52.79 28.73 -35.72
C ASN A 873 53.60 28.83 -34.42
N PHE A 874 54.72 28.11 -34.35
CA PHE A 874 55.63 28.14 -33.20
C PHE A 874 56.68 29.23 -33.44
N GLU A 875 56.56 30.36 -32.75
CA GLU A 875 57.47 31.51 -32.91
C GLU A 875 58.70 31.36 -32.02
N VAL A 876 58.48 30.93 -30.77
CA VAL A 876 59.52 30.56 -29.81
C VAL A 876 59.13 29.20 -29.22
N PHE A 877 60.07 28.25 -29.18
CA PHE A 877 59.84 26.95 -28.56
C PHE A 877 61.14 26.40 -27.96
N SER A 878 61.32 26.59 -26.66
CA SER A 878 62.49 26.20 -25.89
C SER A 878 62.02 25.61 -24.55
N ILE A 879 61.61 24.35 -24.60
CA ILE A 879 61.05 23.59 -23.47
C ILE A 879 62.07 22.55 -23.00
N THR A 880 62.24 22.34 -21.70
CA THR A 880 63.30 21.43 -21.21
C THR A 880 63.02 19.95 -21.54
N SER A 881 63.97 19.30 -22.23
CA SER A 881 63.91 17.88 -22.56
C SER A 881 65.05 17.11 -21.86
N HIS A 882 64.74 16.35 -20.82
CA HIS A 882 65.71 15.44 -20.19
C HIS A 882 65.69 14.07 -20.89
N GLY A 883 66.85 13.65 -21.42
CA GLY A 883 67.02 12.33 -22.06
C GLY A 883 66.18 12.09 -23.32
N GLY A 884 65.73 13.16 -23.99
CA GLY A 884 64.88 13.07 -25.19
C GLY A 884 63.38 12.81 -24.93
N ASN A 885 62.96 12.66 -23.67
CA ASN A 885 61.59 12.31 -23.32
C ASN A 885 60.81 13.50 -22.73
N CYS A 886 59.64 13.81 -23.32
CA CYS A 886 58.76 14.91 -22.92
C CYS A 886 57.90 14.58 -21.68
N ASN A 887 58.52 14.09 -20.61
CA ASN A 887 57.84 13.63 -19.39
C ASN A 887 57.75 14.70 -18.29
N PHE A 888 58.70 15.64 -18.28
CA PHE A 888 58.86 16.66 -17.23
C PHE A 888 58.18 17.99 -17.58
N GLU A 889 58.31 18.38 -18.85
CA GLU A 889 57.75 19.60 -19.41
C GLU A 889 57.33 19.27 -20.86
N SER A 890 56.10 19.62 -21.24
CA SER A 890 55.61 19.35 -22.61
C SER A 890 54.43 20.22 -22.99
N VAL A 891 54.37 20.61 -24.27
CA VAL A 891 53.16 21.09 -24.94
C VAL A 891 52.58 19.94 -25.76
N GLU A 892 51.31 19.61 -25.54
CA GLU A 892 50.55 18.63 -26.33
C GLU A 892 49.44 19.37 -27.09
N VAL A 893 49.27 19.06 -28.37
CA VAL A 893 48.21 19.65 -29.22
C VAL A 893 47.23 18.54 -29.59
N LYS A 894 45.93 18.76 -29.38
CA LYS A 894 44.85 17.79 -29.65
C LYS A 894 43.73 18.42 -30.47
N GLU A 895 43.14 17.63 -31.35
CA GLU A 895 41.82 17.93 -31.91
C GLU A 895 40.76 17.89 -30.79
N PHE A 896 39.59 18.47 -31.02
CA PHE A 896 38.50 18.52 -30.04
C PHE A 896 37.95 17.12 -29.65
N ASP A 897 38.10 16.11 -30.50
CA ASP A 897 37.77 14.71 -30.20
C ASP A 897 38.79 14.02 -29.27
N GLY A 898 39.84 14.72 -28.84
CA GLY A 898 40.91 14.20 -28.00
C GLY A 898 42.07 13.57 -28.76
N THR A 899 42.00 13.47 -30.09
CA THR A 899 43.10 12.94 -30.92
C THR A 899 44.34 13.80 -30.78
N SER A 900 45.42 13.22 -30.22
CA SER A 900 46.70 13.91 -30.08
C SER A 900 47.37 14.07 -31.46
N ILE A 901 47.55 15.33 -31.88
CA ILE A 901 48.29 15.71 -33.09
C ILE A 901 49.80 15.58 -32.85
N GLY A 902 50.23 15.86 -31.62
CA GLY A 902 51.60 15.63 -31.18
C GLY A 902 51.90 16.21 -29.80
N LYS A 903 52.98 15.68 -29.20
CA LYS A 903 53.51 16.11 -27.91
C LYS A 903 54.96 16.55 -28.08
N TYR A 904 55.28 17.76 -27.66
CA TYR A 904 56.49 18.50 -28.02
C TYR A 904 57.26 18.97 -26.78
N CYS A 905 58.59 18.86 -26.83
CA CYS A 905 59.55 19.40 -25.87
C CYS A 905 60.94 19.53 -26.55
N GLY A 906 61.88 20.21 -25.91
CA GLY A 906 63.24 20.43 -26.45
C GLY A 906 63.36 21.72 -27.26
N LEU A 907 64.47 21.81 -28.02
CA LEU A 907 64.73 22.85 -29.01
C LEU A 907 64.37 22.30 -30.40
N LEU A 908 63.18 22.63 -30.89
CA LEU A 908 62.65 22.12 -32.16
C LEU A 908 62.12 23.26 -33.02
N ASN A 909 62.61 23.35 -34.26
CA ASN A 909 62.05 24.23 -35.28
C ASN A 909 60.81 23.54 -35.88
N LEU A 910 59.66 23.71 -35.23
CA LEU A 910 58.42 23.03 -35.58
C LEU A 910 57.75 23.67 -36.80
N HIS A 911 57.37 22.82 -37.77
CA HIS A 911 56.46 23.25 -38.84
C HIS A 911 55.07 23.59 -38.29
N ALA A 912 54.37 24.51 -38.95
CA ALA A 912 53.04 24.94 -38.55
C ALA A 912 52.05 23.76 -38.51
N ILE A 913 51.31 23.64 -37.40
CA ILE A 913 50.26 22.62 -37.22
C ILE A 913 48.94 23.17 -37.72
N ARG A 914 48.14 22.35 -38.39
CA ARG A 914 46.81 22.71 -38.89
C ARG A 914 45.78 21.72 -38.38
N SER A 915 44.74 22.20 -37.72
CA SER A 915 43.65 21.36 -37.23
C SER A 915 42.76 20.86 -38.37
N LYS A 916 42.00 19.81 -38.08
CA LYS A 916 40.90 19.29 -38.92
C LYS A 916 39.57 19.93 -38.56
N SER A 917 39.39 20.28 -37.28
CA SER A 917 38.17 20.90 -36.76
C SER A 917 38.34 22.40 -36.50
N ASN A 918 37.23 23.12 -36.28
CA ASN A 918 37.24 24.53 -35.90
C ASN A 918 37.57 24.76 -34.41
N VAL A 919 37.96 23.70 -33.68
CA VAL A 919 38.32 23.77 -32.27
C VAL A 919 39.61 22.98 -32.05
N LEU A 920 40.57 23.54 -31.32
CA LEU A 920 41.88 22.94 -31.08
C LEU A 920 42.30 23.14 -29.63
N ILE A 921 42.80 22.09 -28.99
CA ILE A 921 43.24 22.09 -27.59
C ILE A 921 44.77 22.13 -27.56
N VAL A 922 45.33 23.08 -26.81
CA VAL A 922 46.77 23.17 -26.52
C VAL A 922 46.97 23.00 -25.02
N SER A 923 47.64 21.94 -24.60
CA SER A 923 47.87 21.60 -23.19
C SER A 923 49.35 21.73 -22.84
N TYR A 924 49.70 22.62 -21.92
CA TYR A 924 51.03 22.68 -21.31
C TYR A 924 51.02 22.04 -19.93
N LYS A 925 51.93 21.12 -19.68
CA LYS A 925 52.09 20.44 -18.39
C LYS A 925 53.54 20.54 -17.90
N ARG A 926 53.72 20.95 -16.64
CA ARG A 926 55.02 21.07 -15.97
C ARG A 926 54.99 20.32 -14.64
N THR A 927 55.95 19.41 -14.43
CA THR A 927 56.03 18.58 -13.20
C THR A 927 57.25 18.88 -12.33
N VAL A 928 58.28 19.55 -12.86
CA VAL A 928 59.52 19.91 -12.12
C VAL A 928 60.05 21.29 -12.52
N PHE A 929 60.88 21.87 -11.65
CA PHE A 929 61.53 23.17 -11.89
C PHE A 929 62.86 22.99 -12.65
N ALA A 930 62.82 23.25 -13.96
CA ALA A 930 64.01 23.54 -14.76
C ALA A 930 63.84 24.93 -15.42
N PRO A 931 64.94 25.69 -15.64
CA PRO A 931 64.90 26.93 -16.41
C PRO A 931 64.73 26.61 -17.91
N SER A 932 63.65 27.12 -18.49
CA SER A 932 63.32 27.10 -19.92
C SER A 932 62.97 28.53 -20.37
N GLU A 933 63.24 28.89 -21.62
CA GLU A 933 62.76 30.18 -22.19
C GLU A 933 61.26 30.12 -22.56
N GLY A 934 60.65 28.94 -22.46
CA GLY A 934 59.22 28.74 -22.62
C GLY A 934 58.80 28.57 -24.07
N PHE A 935 57.59 29.01 -24.38
CA PHE A 935 57.06 28.99 -25.74
C PHE A 935 56.14 30.17 -26.02
N VAL A 936 56.14 30.58 -27.29
CA VAL A 936 55.22 31.55 -27.88
C VAL A 936 54.64 30.89 -29.13
N ILE A 937 53.35 30.58 -29.10
CA ILE A 937 52.63 29.99 -30.23
C ILE A 937 51.59 31.00 -30.71
N SER A 938 51.75 31.54 -31.91
CA SER A 938 50.68 32.31 -32.54
C SER A 938 49.72 31.37 -33.27
N TYR A 939 48.46 31.78 -33.40
CA TYR A 939 47.46 31.04 -34.16
C TYR A 939 46.68 31.96 -35.10
N THR A 940 46.19 31.37 -36.19
CA THR A 940 45.35 32.02 -37.19
C THR A 940 44.22 31.08 -37.65
N THR A 941 43.07 31.63 -38.04
CA THR A 941 41.94 30.86 -38.57
C THR A 941 41.90 30.90 -40.10
N GLU A 942 41.88 29.74 -40.77
CA GLU A 942 41.85 29.59 -42.23
C GLU A 942 40.48 29.07 -42.72
N ASN A 943 39.86 29.70 -43.72
CA ASN A 943 38.53 29.32 -44.20
C ASN A 943 38.57 28.07 -45.12
N ILE A 944 37.75 27.06 -44.80
CA ILE A 944 37.57 25.82 -45.56
C ILE A 944 36.98 26.08 -46.96
N SER A 945 36.14 27.10 -47.13
CA SER A 945 35.42 27.35 -48.39
C SER A 945 36.28 27.88 -49.56
N SER A 946 37.60 28.02 -49.35
CA SER A 946 38.55 28.44 -50.39
C SER A 946 38.83 27.37 -51.47
N ASN A 947 38.37 26.12 -51.29
CA ASN A 947 38.38 25.08 -52.33
C ASN A 947 37.13 24.18 -52.23
N CYS A 948 36.45 23.93 -53.35
CA CYS A 948 35.38 22.92 -53.42
C CYS A 948 35.81 21.69 -54.25
N GLY A 949 35.51 20.49 -53.74
CA GLY A 949 35.97 19.23 -54.32
C GLY A 949 36.96 18.47 -53.42
N GLY A 950 37.46 17.33 -53.90
CA GLY A 950 38.46 16.51 -53.20
C GLY A 950 38.30 15.00 -53.37
N LEU A 951 39.21 14.24 -52.76
CA LEU A 951 39.13 12.77 -52.68
C LEU A 951 38.44 12.36 -51.37
N ILE A 952 37.46 11.47 -51.46
CA ILE A 952 36.69 10.92 -50.34
C ILE A 952 36.93 9.41 -50.30
N THR A 953 37.44 8.90 -49.18
CA THR A 953 37.72 7.48 -48.95
C THR A 953 37.01 6.91 -47.72
N ALA A 954 36.09 7.66 -47.11
CA ALA A 954 35.28 7.19 -45.99
C ALA A 954 34.18 6.24 -46.48
N GLU A 955 33.86 5.21 -45.71
CA GLU A 955 32.82 4.22 -46.02
C GLU A 955 31.42 4.85 -46.14
N ILE A 956 31.13 5.85 -45.31
CA ILE A 956 29.87 6.60 -45.27
C ILE A 956 30.21 8.09 -45.13
N GLY A 957 29.47 8.96 -45.82
CA GLY A 957 29.64 10.40 -45.73
C GLY A 957 28.52 11.19 -46.41
N TYR A 958 28.59 12.51 -46.31
CA TYR A 958 27.65 13.44 -46.93
C TYR A 958 28.38 14.42 -47.83
N ILE A 959 27.80 14.73 -48.98
CA ILE A 959 28.30 15.74 -49.93
C ILE A 959 27.23 16.81 -50.08
N ARG A 960 27.66 18.06 -50.14
CA ARG A 960 26.82 19.24 -50.31
C ARG A 960 27.45 20.15 -51.37
N SER A 961 26.64 20.87 -52.13
CA SER A 961 27.14 21.96 -52.97
C SER A 961 27.70 23.09 -52.08
N PRO A 962 28.59 23.95 -52.62
CA PRO A 962 29.09 25.08 -51.84
C PRO A 962 27.93 25.99 -51.41
N ASN A 963 28.02 26.57 -50.21
CA ASN A 963 27.00 27.38 -49.54
C ASN A 963 25.68 26.69 -49.14
N PHE A 964 25.45 25.41 -49.44
CA PHE A 964 24.20 24.71 -49.09
C PHE A 964 23.85 24.86 -47.59
N PRO A 965 22.61 25.25 -47.21
CA PRO A 965 21.40 25.28 -48.05
C PRO A 965 21.17 26.58 -48.84
N ALA A 966 22.03 27.59 -48.72
CA ALA A 966 21.95 28.79 -49.55
C ALA A 966 22.42 28.52 -50.99
N VAL A 967 22.06 29.41 -51.91
CA VAL A 967 22.38 29.31 -53.34
C VAL A 967 23.91 29.23 -53.53
N SER A 968 24.36 28.29 -54.36
CA SER A 968 25.78 28.08 -54.60
C SER A 968 26.42 29.28 -55.35
N PRO A 969 27.72 29.56 -55.12
CA PRO A 969 28.41 30.67 -55.78
C PRO A 969 28.36 30.54 -57.31
N GLN A 970 28.11 31.66 -58.00
CA GLN A 970 28.21 31.73 -59.46
C GLN A 970 29.65 31.39 -59.91
N ASN A 971 29.78 30.64 -61.01
CA ASN A 971 31.04 30.09 -61.52
C ASN A 971 31.70 29.02 -60.62
N SER A 972 30.90 28.31 -59.80
CA SER A 972 31.34 27.10 -59.09
C SER A 972 31.71 25.98 -60.07
N ASN A 973 32.88 25.36 -59.88
CA ASN A 973 33.34 24.19 -60.63
C ASN A 973 34.02 23.22 -59.65
N CYS A 974 33.25 22.26 -59.13
CA CYS A 974 33.64 21.42 -58.01
C CYS A 974 33.71 19.95 -58.44
N SER A 975 34.79 19.25 -58.11
CA SER A 975 34.97 17.82 -58.45
C SER A 975 35.26 16.99 -57.21
N TRP A 976 34.40 16.02 -56.90
CA TRP A 976 34.62 15.03 -55.83
C TRP A 976 34.83 13.65 -56.43
N ILE A 977 35.89 12.97 -56.00
CA ILE A 977 36.15 11.57 -56.33
C ILE A 977 35.88 10.77 -55.07
N ILE A 978 34.89 9.88 -55.08
CA ILE A 978 34.67 8.94 -53.98
C ILE A 978 35.28 7.60 -54.39
N ARG A 979 36.10 7.02 -53.52
CA ARG A 979 36.79 5.74 -53.72
C ARG A 979 36.51 4.82 -52.53
N ALA A 980 35.80 3.72 -52.80
CA ALA A 980 35.66 2.59 -51.91
C ALA A 980 36.77 1.54 -52.16
N GLU A 981 36.89 0.57 -51.26
CA GLU A 981 37.82 -0.55 -51.43
C GLU A 981 37.46 -1.43 -52.64
N SER A 982 38.46 -2.16 -53.15
CA SER A 982 38.26 -3.03 -54.32
C SER A 982 37.20 -4.09 -54.03
N GLY A 983 36.26 -4.28 -54.95
CA GLY A 983 35.11 -5.20 -54.79
C GLY A 983 33.85 -4.57 -54.20
N HIS A 984 33.91 -3.37 -53.62
CA HIS A 984 32.74 -2.67 -53.08
C HIS A 984 32.09 -1.73 -54.11
N GLN A 985 30.77 -1.52 -54.01
CA GLN A 985 30.01 -0.55 -54.81
C GLN A 985 29.59 0.65 -53.95
N ILE A 986 29.74 1.85 -54.49
CA ILE A 986 29.29 3.10 -53.88
C ILE A 986 27.81 3.32 -54.22
N THR A 987 26.99 3.59 -53.22
CA THR A 987 25.58 4.01 -53.38
C THR A 987 25.42 5.47 -52.94
N LEU A 988 24.92 6.33 -53.83
CA LEU A 988 24.55 7.71 -53.49
C LEU A 988 23.06 7.77 -53.12
N ASN A 989 22.75 8.41 -52.00
CA ASN A 989 21.38 8.65 -51.52
C ASN A 989 21.10 10.16 -51.56
N VAL A 990 20.39 10.62 -52.59
CA VAL A 990 20.12 12.04 -52.80
C VAL A 990 18.95 12.48 -51.93
N LYS A 991 19.23 13.35 -50.97
CA LYS A 991 18.25 13.87 -49.98
C LYS A 991 17.55 15.14 -50.45
N THR A 992 18.27 16.01 -51.13
CA THR A 992 17.81 17.31 -51.64
C THR A 992 18.53 17.58 -52.95
N PHE A 993 17.80 18.03 -53.97
CA PHE A 993 18.36 18.37 -55.28
C PHE A 993 17.49 19.42 -55.94
N ASP A 994 18.07 20.59 -56.16
CA ASP A 994 17.42 21.75 -56.77
C ASP A 994 18.51 22.58 -57.45
N LEU A 995 18.53 22.57 -58.78
CA LEU A 995 19.50 23.26 -59.64
C LEU A 995 18.74 24.00 -60.74
N ASN A 996 19.22 25.16 -61.17
CA ASN A 996 18.53 25.92 -62.23
C ASN A 996 18.64 25.23 -63.61
N ASN A 997 17.64 25.49 -64.46
CA ASN A 997 17.57 25.17 -65.89
C ASN A 997 17.33 23.69 -66.26
N ASP A 998 16.22 23.40 -66.95
CA ASP A 998 15.80 22.06 -67.38
C ASP A 998 16.71 21.41 -68.46
N ASN A 999 17.55 22.18 -69.15
CA ASN A 999 18.42 21.68 -70.23
C ASN A 999 19.88 21.40 -69.81
N CYS A 1000 20.21 21.49 -68.52
CA CYS A 1000 21.53 21.13 -67.94
C CYS A 1000 22.74 21.81 -68.64
N SER A 1001 22.57 23.02 -69.19
CA SER A 1001 23.63 23.74 -69.90
C SER A 1001 24.44 24.68 -69.01
N THR A 1002 23.76 25.46 -68.16
CA THR A 1002 24.35 26.50 -67.30
C THR A 1002 24.69 26.01 -65.91
N GLU A 1003 23.83 25.18 -65.31
CA GLU A 1003 24.02 24.58 -63.98
C GLU A 1003 23.66 23.09 -64.04
N TYR A 1004 24.54 22.24 -63.51
CA TYR A 1004 24.35 20.78 -63.53
C TYR A 1004 25.27 20.03 -62.55
N LEU A 1005 24.83 18.84 -62.16
CA LEU A 1005 25.65 17.80 -61.55
C LEU A 1005 25.86 16.65 -62.54
N GLU A 1006 27.10 16.42 -62.93
CA GLU A 1006 27.51 15.26 -63.73
C GLU A 1006 28.04 14.15 -62.83
N ILE A 1007 27.57 12.91 -63.04
CA ILE A 1007 27.95 11.74 -62.24
C ILE A 1007 28.52 10.67 -63.16
N ARG A 1008 29.76 10.22 -62.90
CA ARG A 1008 30.48 9.25 -63.73
C ARG A 1008 31.00 8.05 -62.96
N ASN A 1009 30.93 6.89 -63.58
CA ASN A 1009 31.36 5.60 -63.04
C ASN A 1009 32.87 5.39 -63.18
N GLY A 1010 33.65 6.18 -62.47
CA GLY A 1010 35.12 6.18 -62.46
C GLY A 1010 35.67 7.56 -62.09
N GLN A 1011 36.98 7.67 -61.88
CA GLN A 1011 37.62 8.92 -61.39
C GLN A 1011 37.93 9.97 -62.46
N PHE A 1012 37.82 9.63 -63.75
CA PHE A 1012 38.22 10.49 -64.86
C PHE A 1012 37.01 11.13 -65.56
N SER A 1013 37.18 12.30 -66.16
CA SER A 1013 36.13 13.00 -66.92
C SER A 1013 35.64 12.25 -68.17
N ASN A 1014 36.40 11.28 -68.68
CA ASN A 1014 35.99 10.36 -69.75
C ASN A 1014 35.41 9.03 -69.25
N SER A 1015 35.26 8.84 -67.93
CA SER A 1015 34.65 7.62 -67.37
C SER A 1015 33.17 7.51 -67.80
N PRO A 1016 32.59 6.30 -67.87
CA PRO A 1016 31.20 6.11 -68.29
C PRO A 1016 30.23 7.01 -67.53
N LEU A 1017 29.40 7.76 -68.26
CA LEU A 1017 28.43 8.68 -67.69
C LEU A 1017 27.27 7.89 -67.07
N ILE A 1018 27.00 8.11 -65.78
CA ILE A 1018 25.79 7.59 -65.12
C ILE A 1018 24.62 8.54 -65.39
N GLY A 1019 24.87 9.85 -65.33
CA GLY A 1019 23.90 10.86 -65.74
C GLY A 1019 24.42 12.28 -65.57
N LYS A 1020 23.76 13.21 -66.25
CA LYS A 1020 23.93 14.66 -66.08
C LYS A 1020 22.58 15.22 -65.64
N PHE A 1021 22.53 15.84 -64.47
CA PHE A 1021 21.30 16.20 -63.78
C PHE A 1021 21.22 17.70 -63.52
N CYS A 1022 20.02 18.25 -63.60
CA CYS A 1022 19.67 19.65 -63.36
C CYS A 1022 18.16 19.72 -63.03
N GLY A 1023 17.63 20.92 -62.75
CA GLY A 1023 16.26 21.06 -62.25
C GLY A 1023 16.09 20.42 -60.87
N THR A 1024 14.87 19.98 -60.58
CA THR A 1024 14.48 19.35 -59.30
C THR A 1024 14.41 17.82 -59.35
N LYS A 1025 14.76 17.19 -60.48
CA LYS A 1025 14.52 15.76 -60.74
C LYS A 1025 15.81 14.97 -60.90
N ILE A 1026 16.13 14.18 -59.87
CA ILE A 1026 17.21 13.20 -59.86
C ILE A 1026 16.72 11.91 -59.21
N GLN A 1027 17.38 10.79 -59.53
CA GLN A 1027 17.11 9.50 -58.88
C GLN A 1027 17.53 9.55 -57.41
N LYS A 1028 16.63 9.16 -56.50
CA LYS A 1028 16.88 9.17 -55.05
C LYS A 1028 18.05 8.27 -54.65
N PHE A 1029 18.26 7.17 -55.36
CA PHE A 1029 19.38 6.26 -55.17
C PHE A 1029 20.10 6.06 -56.49
N ILE A 1030 21.42 6.25 -56.50
CA ILE A 1030 22.28 6.05 -57.68
C ILE A 1030 23.40 5.09 -57.28
N LEU A 1031 23.44 3.93 -57.93
CA LEU A 1031 24.42 2.88 -57.69
C LEU A 1031 25.57 2.96 -58.71
N SER A 1032 26.80 2.90 -58.21
CA SER A 1032 27.99 2.76 -59.07
C SER A 1032 28.23 1.30 -59.46
N HIS A 1033 28.76 1.10 -60.66
CA HIS A 1033 29.21 -0.18 -61.20
C HIS A 1033 30.73 -0.39 -60.99
N SER A 1034 31.42 0.56 -60.34
CA SER A 1034 32.84 0.49 -59.95
C SER A 1034 33.02 0.97 -58.51
N ASN A 1035 34.12 0.58 -57.86
CA ASN A 1035 34.49 1.06 -56.53
C ASN A 1035 34.96 2.53 -56.49
N VAL A 1036 34.76 3.28 -57.58
CA VAL A 1036 35.13 4.70 -57.70
C VAL A 1036 34.05 5.41 -58.51
N ILE A 1037 33.65 6.61 -58.08
CA ILE A 1037 32.69 7.48 -58.77
C ILE A 1037 33.17 8.93 -58.73
N LEU A 1038 32.97 9.67 -59.81
CA LEU A 1038 33.25 11.11 -59.93
C LEU A 1038 31.93 11.88 -59.91
N LEU A 1039 31.87 12.91 -59.07
CA LEU A 1039 30.82 13.91 -59.01
C LEU A 1039 31.41 15.24 -59.47
N HIS A 1040 30.90 15.80 -60.55
CA HIS A 1040 31.36 17.07 -61.11
C HIS A 1040 30.19 18.06 -61.16
N PHE A 1041 30.23 19.06 -60.29
CA PHE A 1041 29.22 20.12 -60.22
C PHE A 1041 29.73 21.38 -60.90
N VAL A 1042 28.92 21.95 -61.79
CA VAL A 1042 29.20 23.19 -62.51
C VAL A 1042 27.99 24.12 -62.39
N SER A 1043 28.25 25.38 -62.05
CA SER A 1043 27.26 26.48 -62.09
C SER A 1043 27.91 27.68 -62.77
N SER A 1044 27.38 28.12 -63.91
CA SER A 1044 28.00 29.13 -64.80
C SER A 1044 26.98 30.10 -65.41
N SER A 1045 27.41 31.32 -65.73
CA SER A 1045 26.56 32.43 -66.19
C SER A 1045 26.64 32.74 -67.70
N LEU A 1046 26.85 31.74 -68.55
CA LEU A 1046 27.20 31.90 -69.98
C LEU A 1046 26.27 31.05 -70.89
N ILE A 1047 25.65 31.48 -72.00
CA ILE A 1047 25.24 32.80 -72.58
C ILE A 1047 24.06 32.46 -73.56
N HIS A 1048 23.14 33.39 -73.88
CA HIS A 1048 22.93 33.90 -75.26
C HIS A 1048 21.61 34.68 -75.45
N GLY A 1049 21.73 35.85 -76.09
CA GLY A 1049 20.66 36.49 -76.87
C GLY A 1049 19.74 37.44 -76.10
#